data_AF-A0A349AXT5-F1
#
_entry.id   AF-A0A349AXT5-F1
#
_cell.length_a   1.000
_cell.length_b   1.000
_cell.length_c   1.000
_cell.angle_alpha   90.00
_cell.angle_beta   90.00
_cell.angle_gamma   90.00
#
_symmetry.space_group_name_H-M   'P 1'
#
loop_
_entity.id
_entity.type
_entity.pdbx_description
1 polymer ?
#
loop_
_entity_poly.entity_id
_entity_poly.type
_entity_poly.pdbx_seq_one_letter_code
_entity_poly.pdbx_strand_id
1 'polypeptide(L)'
;LYPTFVQRFQVNPSQATKEQPFIQRNIDATLSAYDLTGIEKQEYQAKDKTTAKAIAADRSTINNARLLDPAIVPPTFNQLQQIRRYYSFADTLDVDRYKIDGKQRDSLVALREINLAGIPESNWINNTTVFTHGFGFTSAFSNTANADGAPAFFESNIPPKGALDIKQPRVYFGENSPVYSIVGAPAGSVPQELDYPDDASANGQRNNTYDGTGGVPVGSLFNKLVFAVRYQEGNILLSNLVNSESKILYERNPRDRVQKVAPWLTLDSDPYPSVVKGKIVWVVDAYTTTNGYPYSTRTQLGEAIADSITANSQFVQAQVGTDVNYIRNSVKATVDAYDGTVSLYEWDTKDPVLKSWAAAFPGSIKPRSEIEDALLQHVRYPEDLFKVQRELYSRYHVQDALAFYSGQDFWTIPNDPTKISEGQPQPPYYLTLKMPGTTKSAFSLTSTFSPNNRQTLAAFMAVNAEPGPNYGKIRVLELPRNTTIPGPVQVQNNIESDPLISSQLSLLRRGGSEVEIGNLLTLPVGGGLLYVEPIYVRASQTDSFPLLRKVAVSFGSRTAMADTLDQALRSIFLGDTGNSNSNENDSGTVVKPPSTVTTLDQALDAATKAYEDAQTALRRGDLTPFAEAQKRLGEALDKVAAARGTTASGSRIPSFARLSTSRK
;
A
#
# COMPACT_ATOMS: atom_id res chain seq x y z
N LEU A 1 -36.09 18.98 -37.76
CA LEU A 1 -36.90 20.20 -37.55
C LEU A 1 -37.82 20.08 -36.34
N TYR A 2 -38.72 19.09 -36.27
CA TYR A 2 -39.63 18.92 -35.11
C TYR A 2 -38.91 18.70 -33.75
N PRO A 3 -37.88 17.81 -33.62
CA PRO A 3 -37.13 17.67 -32.36
C PRO A 3 -36.44 18.98 -31.93
N THR A 4 -35.88 19.72 -32.89
CA THR A 4 -35.21 21.01 -32.65
C THR A 4 -36.19 22.09 -32.18
N PHE A 5 -37.43 22.08 -32.69
CA PHE A 5 -38.49 22.99 -32.28
C PHE A 5 -38.98 22.67 -30.86
N VAL A 6 -39.23 21.39 -30.56
CA VAL A 6 -39.57 20.92 -29.20
C VAL A 6 -38.45 21.28 -28.21
N GLN A 7 -37.19 21.04 -28.58
CA GLN A 7 -36.03 21.42 -27.76
C GLN A 7 -36.01 22.92 -27.47
N ARG A 8 -36.13 23.77 -28.50
CA ARG A 8 -35.96 25.22 -28.38
C ARG A 8 -37.11 25.92 -27.66
N PHE A 9 -38.36 25.49 -27.87
CA PHE A 9 -39.55 26.21 -27.41
C PHE A 9 -40.33 25.52 -26.29
N GLN A 10 -40.07 24.23 -26.01
CA GLN A 10 -40.76 23.50 -24.93
C GLN A 10 -39.80 22.95 -23.87
N VAL A 11 -38.62 22.47 -24.26
CA VAL A 11 -37.64 21.90 -23.32
C VAL A 11 -36.77 23.01 -22.72
N ASN A 12 -36.00 23.76 -23.51
CA ASN A 12 -35.08 24.78 -23.00
C ASN A 12 -35.73 25.78 -22.01
N PRO A 13 -36.96 26.28 -22.23
CA PRO A 13 -37.61 27.21 -21.28
C PRO A 13 -38.02 26.58 -19.93
N SER A 14 -38.10 25.25 -19.85
CA SER A 14 -38.49 24.51 -18.64
C SER A 14 -37.65 23.24 -18.47
N GLN A 15 -36.36 23.34 -18.81
CA GLN A 15 -35.48 22.19 -19.05
C GLN A 15 -35.31 21.35 -17.80
N ALA A 16 -35.13 21.97 -16.64
CA ALA A 16 -35.02 21.28 -15.36
C ALA A 16 -36.21 20.35 -15.08
N THR A 17 -37.44 20.79 -15.37
CA THR A 17 -38.65 19.99 -15.14
C THR A 17 -38.91 18.97 -16.25
N LYS A 18 -38.63 19.31 -17.51
CA LYS A 18 -38.84 18.41 -18.65
C LYS A 18 -37.81 17.28 -18.73
N GLU A 19 -36.57 17.54 -18.31
CA GLU A 19 -35.48 16.56 -18.29
C GLU A 19 -35.45 15.74 -17.00
N GLN A 20 -36.12 16.19 -15.93
CA GLN A 20 -36.16 15.52 -14.62
C GLN A 20 -36.34 13.99 -14.68
N PRO A 21 -37.34 13.41 -15.39
CA PRO A 21 -37.50 11.95 -15.44
C PRO A 21 -36.36 11.23 -16.16
N PHE A 22 -35.68 11.88 -17.10
CA PHE A 22 -34.54 11.29 -17.81
C PHE A 22 -33.27 11.37 -16.96
N ILE A 23 -33.07 12.48 -16.24
CA ILE A 23 -31.99 12.63 -15.27
C ILE A 23 -32.13 11.59 -14.16
N GLN A 24 -33.33 11.42 -13.60
CA GLN A 24 -33.54 10.42 -12.55
C GLN A 24 -33.22 8.99 -13.06
N ARG A 25 -33.69 8.63 -14.26
CA ARG A 25 -33.34 7.33 -14.86
C ARG A 25 -31.85 7.18 -15.06
N ASN A 26 -31.15 8.22 -15.46
CA ASN A 26 -29.70 8.20 -15.61
C ASN A 26 -28.98 8.04 -14.26
N ILE A 27 -29.43 8.73 -13.20
CA ILE A 27 -28.91 8.57 -11.84
C ILE A 27 -29.08 7.13 -11.38
N ASP A 28 -30.31 6.60 -11.43
CA ASP A 28 -30.63 5.25 -10.95
C ASP A 28 -29.88 4.18 -11.76
N ALA A 29 -29.83 4.32 -13.09
CA ALA A 29 -29.14 3.39 -13.98
C ALA A 29 -27.62 3.44 -13.78
N THR A 30 -27.03 4.62 -13.61
CA THR A 30 -25.57 4.76 -13.38
C THR A 30 -25.19 4.16 -12.03
N LEU A 31 -25.94 4.49 -10.96
CA LEU A 31 -25.68 3.91 -9.64
C LEU A 31 -25.79 2.39 -9.66
N SER A 32 -26.77 1.84 -10.39
CA SER A 32 -26.90 0.39 -10.55
C SER A 32 -25.76 -0.19 -11.39
N ALA A 33 -25.44 0.39 -12.54
CA ALA A 33 -24.47 -0.15 -13.48
C ALA A 33 -23.02 -0.15 -12.98
N TYR A 34 -22.70 0.69 -11.99
CA TYR A 34 -21.37 0.78 -11.37
C TYR A 34 -21.32 0.28 -9.91
N ASP A 35 -22.37 -0.41 -9.45
CA ASP A 35 -22.47 -0.99 -8.10
C ASP A 35 -22.37 0.04 -6.95
N LEU A 36 -23.05 1.17 -7.12
CA LEU A 36 -23.06 2.30 -6.18
C LEU A 36 -24.40 2.45 -5.43
N THR A 37 -25.37 1.55 -5.63
CA THR A 37 -26.68 1.63 -4.95
C THR A 37 -26.63 1.30 -3.45
N GLY A 38 -25.62 0.52 -3.02
CA GLY A 38 -25.49 0.02 -1.65
C GLY A 38 -24.62 0.87 -0.73
N ILE A 39 -24.30 2.11 -1.10
CA ILE A 39 -23.39 2.98 -0.34
C ILE A 39 -24.02 3.40 0.98
N GLU A 40 -23.32 3.16 2.09
CA GLU A 40 -23.72 3.65 3.41
C GLU A 40 -23.18 5.07 3.64
N LYS A 41 -24.06 6.05 3.55
CA LYS A 41 -23.75 7.45 3.89
C LYS A 41 -23.96 7.68 5.38
N GLN A 42 -22.99 8.35 6.01
CA GLN A 42 -23.09 8.82 7.38
C GLN A 42 -22.68 10.29 7.43
N GLU A 43 -23.55 11.14 7.97
CA GLU A 43 -23.19 12.52 8.29
C GLU A 43 -22.08 12.52 9.35
N TYR A 44 -21.00 13.25 9.07
CA TYR A 44 -19.81 13.28 9.91
C TYR A 44 -19.46 14.70 10.32
N GLN A 45 -19.91 15.06 11.52
CA GLN A 45 -19.59 16.31 12.20
C GLN A 45 -18.18 16.22 12.79
N ALA A 46 -17.18 16.28 11.92
CA ALA A 46 -15.77 16.19 12.29
C ALA A 46 -15.37 17.31 13.24
N LYS A 47 -14.64 16.94 14.30
CA LYS A 47 -14.18 17.88 15.32
C LYS A 47 -12.78 18.38 15.00
N ASP A 48 -12.57 19.69 15.12
CA ASP A 48 -11.24 20.31 15.06
C ASP A 48 -10.38 20.06 16.30
N LYS A 49 -11.02 19.69 17.41
CA LYS A 49 -10.36 19.38 18.69
C LYS A 49 -10.81 18.02 19.18
N THR A 50 -9.86 17.24 19.67
CA THR A 50 -10.11 15.92 20.25
C THR A 50 -9.40 15.76 21.59
N THR A 51 -9.68 14.66 22.28
CA THR A 51 -9.09 14.33 23.58
C THR A 51 -8.14 13.15 23.44
N ALA A 52 -7.13 13.06 24.31
CA ALA A 52 -6.23 11.91 24.36
C ALA A 52 -6.99 10.58 24.52
N LYS A 53 -8.12 10.57 25.24
CA LYS A 53 -9.00 9.39 25.39
C LYS A 53 -9.65 8.97 24.07
N ALA A 54 -10.13 9.92 23.27
CA ALA A 54 -10.76 9.64 21.99
C ALA A 54 -9.74 9.09 20.99
N ILE A 55 -8.53 9.67 20.95
CA ILE A 55 -7.40 9.16 20.16
C ILE A 55 -6.98 7.75 20.62
N ALA A 56 -6.92 7.52 21.93
CA ALA A 56 -6.58 6.20 22.47
C ALA A 56 -7.59 5.11 22.06
N ALA A 57 -8.86 5.47 21.87
CA ALA A 57 -9.91 4.55 21.40
C ALA A 57 -9.72 4.12 19.93
N ASP A 58 -8.98 4.90 19.15
CA ASP A 58 -8.70 4.65 17.72
C ASP A 58 -7.24 4.23 17.46
N ARG A 59 -6.54 3.78 18.51
CA ARG A 59 -5.18 3.23 18.40
C ARG A 59 -5.03 2.14 17.34
N SER A 60 -6.07 1.35 17.09
CA SER A 60 -6.01 0.33 16.04
C SER A 60 -5.90 0.91 14.64
N THR A 61 -6.46 2.09 14.37
CA THR A 61 -6.25 2.81 13.10
C THR A 61 -4.88 3.45 13.07
N ILE A 62 -4.53 4.16 14.14
CA ILE A 62 -3.27 4.93 14.22
C ILE A 62 -2.05 4.03 14.12
N ASN A 63 -2.04 2.90 14.83
CA ASN A 63 -0.93 1.96 14.80
C ASN A 63 -0.77 1.30 13.43
N ASN A 64 -1.79 1.31 12.58
CA ASN A 64 -1.73 0.78 11.21
C ASN A 64 -1.59 1.90 10.16
N ALA A 65 -1.37 3.16 10.57
CA ALA A 65 -1.03 4.21 9.64
C ALA A 65 0.26 3.82 8.90
N ARG A 66 0.17 3.74 7.58
CA ARG A 66 1.28 3.33 6.72
C ARG A 66 2.37 4.39 6.78
N LEU A 67 3.57 3.96 7.14
CA LEU A 67 4.76 4.80 7.20
C LEU A 67 5.70 4.58 6.03
N LEU A 68 5.64 3.41 5.39
CA LEU A 68 6.38 3.08 4.18
C LEU A 68 5.50 3.33 2.97
N ASP A 69 5.94 4.23 2.11
CA ASP A 69 5.23 4.63 0.90
C ASP A 69 5.66 3.73 -0.27
N PRO A 70 4.74 2.94 -0.87
CA PRO A 70 5.08 2.03 -1.95
C PRO A 70 5.70 2.69 -3.18
N ALA A 71 5.47 3.99 -3.41
CA ALA A 71 6.04 4.73 -4.54
C ALA A 71 7.42 5.37 -4.23
N ILE A 72 7.85 5.40 -2.96
CA ILE A 72 9.12 6.02 -2.54
C ILE A 72 10.17 5.01 -2.12
N VAL A 73 9.78 3.94 -1.43
CA VAL A 73 10.75 2.96 -0.90
C VAL A 73 11.37 1.95 -1.89
N PRO A 74 10.94 1.80 -3.17
CA PRO A 74 11.60 0.88 -4.11
C PRO A 74 13.13 1.02 -4.24
N PRO A 75 13.74 2.22 -4.29
CA PRO A 75 15.20 2.34 -4.32
C PRO A 75 15.87 1.77 -3.06
N THR A 76 15.20 1.88 -1.90
CA THR A 76 15.67 1.29 -0.64
C THR A 76 15.54 -0.24 -0.64
N PHE A 77 14.48 -0.78 -1.22
CA PHE A 77 14.36 -2.22 -1.46
C PHE A 77 15.48 -2.71 -2.39
N ASN A 78 15.75 -1.97 -3.48
CA ASN A 78 16.86 -2.31 -4.36
C ASN A 78 18.20 -2.29 -3.61
N GLN A 79 18.52 -1.19 -2.92
CA GLN A 79 19.80 -1.10 -2.21
C GLN A 79 20.00 -2.22 -1.18
N LEU A 80 18.97 -2.56 -0.41
CA LEU A 80 19.09 -3.49 0.72
C LEU A 80 18.87 -4.95 0.31
N GLN A 81 18.08 -5.22 -0.73
CA GLN A 81 17.57 -6.56 -1.04
C GLN A 81 17.78 -7.01 -2.49
N GLN A 82 18.28 -6.16 -3.39
CA GLN A 82 18.55 -6.56 -4.79
C GLN A 82 19.70 -7.56 -4.89
N ILE A 83 20.75 -7.38 -4.07
CA ILE A 83 21.94 -8.24 -3.92
C ILE A 83 22.87 -8.25 -5.15
N ARG A 84 22.32 -8.25 -6.36
CA ARG A 84 23.05 -8.18 -7.64
C ARG A 84 22.28 -7.37 -8.68
N ARG A 85 23.02 -6.61 -9.51
CA ARG A 85 22.44 -5.68 -10.49
C ARG A 85 21.50 -6.31 -11.51
N TYR A 86 21.67 -7.59 -11.81
CA TYR A 86 20.80 -8.37 -12.70
C TYR A 86 19.45 -8.76 -12.07
N TYR A 87 19.19 -8.33 -10.84
CA TYR A 87 17.85 -8.33 -10.24
C TYR A 87 17.36 -6.91 -10.02
N SER A 88 16.06 -6.71 -9.89
CA SER A 88 15.46 -5.45 -9.44
C SER A 88 14.09 -5.68 -8.84
N PHE A 89 13.57 -4.67 -8.16
CA PHE A 89 12.16 -4.58 -7.78
C PHE A 89 11.42 -3.59 -8.68
N ALA A 90 10.10 -3.69 -8.74
CA ALA A 90 9.22 -2.74 -9.43
C ALA A 90 9.39 -1.31 -8.89
N ASP A 91 9.09 -0.31 -9.72
CA ASP A 91 9.21 1.12 -9.36
C ASP A 91 8.08 1.63 -8.47
N THR A 92 7.05 0.80 -8.25
CA THR A 92 5.99 0.95 -7.24
C THR A 92 5.78 -0.42 -6.61
N LEU A 93 5.70 -0.48 -5.28
CA LEU A 93 5.48 -1.75 -4.57
C LEU A 93 4.00 -1.98 -4.28
N ASP A 94 3.68 -3.22 -3.94
CA ASP A 94 2.32 -3.64 -3.63
C ASP A 94 2.01 -3.61 -2.13
N VAL A 95 0.72 -3.47 -1.80
CA VAL A 95 0.21 -3.61 -0.43
C VAL A 95 -0.58 -4.91 -0.28
N ASP A 96 -0.19 -5.73 0.69
CA ASP A 96 -0.86 -6.99 1.04
C ASP A 96 -0.96 -7.12 2.57
N ARG A 97 -1.53 -8.21 3.07
CA ARG A 97 -1.66 -8.52 4.50
C ARG A 97 -1.17 -9.92 4.79
N TYR A 98 -0.39 -10.05 5.85
CA TYR A 98 0.05 -11.34 6.35
C TYR A 98 -0.23 -11.48 7.84
N LYS A 99 -0.56 -12.71 8.25
CA LYS A 99 -0.67 -13.06 9.65
C LYS A 99 0.71 -13.39 10.21
N ILE A 100 1.34 -12.41 10.85
CA ILE A 100 2.65 -12.54 11.48
C ILE A 100 2.47 -12.58 13.00
N ASP A 101 3.04 -13.60 13.68
CA ASP A 101 2.90 -13.83 15.12
C ASP A 101 1.44 -13.80 15.61
N GLY A 102 0.54 -14.39 14.81
CA GLY A 102 -0.89 -14.47 15.11
C GLY A 102 -1.68 -13.17 14.87
N LYS A 103 -1.04 -12.09 14.45
CA LYS A 103 -1.68 -10.78 14.17
C LYS A 103 -1.68 -10.49 12.67
N GLN A 104 -2.79 -9.98 12.16
CA GLN A 104 -2.81 -9.44 10.80
C GLN A 104 -1.98 -8.16 10.74
N ARG A 105 -1.12 -8.06 9.73
CA ARG A 105 -0.19 -6.94 9.52
C ARG A 105 -0.21 -6.52 8.05
N ASP A 106 -0.49 -5.25 7.81
CA ASP A 106 -0.35 -4.63 6.50
C ASP A 106 1.13 -4.60 6.11
N SER A 107 1.44 -5.03 4.89
CA SER A 107 2.78 -5.30 4.41
C SER A 107 3.00 -4.66 3.05
N LEU A 108 4.20 -4.14 2.81
CA LEU A 108 4.67 -3.90 1.45
C LEU A 108 5.32 -5.17 0.92
N VAL A 109 4.95 -5.56 -0.30
CA VAL A 109 5.44 -6.78 -0.95
C VAL A 109 6.02 -6.46 -2.32
N ALA A 110 7.04 -7.23 -2.71
CA ALA A 110 7.72 -7.06 -3.98
C ALA A 110 8.39 -8.36 -4.43
N LEU A 111 8.38 -8.63 -5.74
CA LEU A 111 9.19 -9.70 -6.32
C LEU A 111 10.56 -9.20 -6.74
N ARG A 112 11.58 -10.02 -6.48
CA ARG A 112 12.91 -9.81 -7.04
C ARG A 112 12.92 -10.34 -8.47
N GLU A 113 12.61 -9.48 -9.42
CA GLU A 113 12.54 -9.82 -10.84
C GLU A 113 13.89 -9.66 -11.53
N ILE A 114 14.05 -10.30 -12.69
CA ILE A 114 15.29 -10.18 -13.48
C ILE A 114 15.41 -8.79 -14.09
N ASN A 115 16.62 -8.29 -14.19
CA ASN A 115 16.97 -7.03 -14.85
C ASN A 115 18.10 -7.28 -15.85
N LEU A 116 17.75 -7.45 -17.13
CA LEU A 116 18.74 -7.73 -18.16
C LEU A 116 19.75 -6.59 -18.38
N ALA A 117 19.37 -5.34 -18.08
CA ALA A 117 20.27 -4.19 -18.18
C ALA A 117 21.39 -4.22 -17.13
N GLY A 118 21.23 -5.00 -16.06
CA GLY A 118 22.23 -5.15 -14.99
C GLY A 118 23.14 -6.38 -15.15
N ILE A 119 23.06 -7.11 -16.26
CA ILE A 119 23.92 -8.27 -16.53
C ILE A 119 25.32 -7.78 -16.96
N PRO A 120 26.42 -8.32 -16.39
CA PRO A 120 27.78 -7.90 -16.74
C PRO A 120 28.15 -8.08 -18.21
N GLU A 121 27.80 -9.25 -18.78
CA GLU A 121 28.09 -9.60 -20.18
C GLU A 121 26.79 -9.88 -20.91
N SER A 122 26.26 -8.87 -21.61
CA SER A 122 25.01 -8.99 -22.35
C SER A 122 25.24 -9.62 -23.72
N ASN A 123 24.72 -10.83 -23.91
CA ASN A 123 24.72 -11.55 -25.18
C ASN A 123 23.50 -12.47 -25.24
N TRP A 124 23.22 -13.04 -26.42
CA TRP A 124 22.05 -13.89 -26.61
C TRP A 124 21.98 -15.04 -25.60
N ILE A 125 23.10 -15.74 -25.35
CA ILE A 125 23.16 -16.87 -24.42
C ILE A 125 22.77 -16.41 -23.01
N ASN A 126 23.41 -15.36 -22.50
CA ASN A 126 23.14 -14.87 -21.15
C ASN A 126 21.70 -14.36 -21.00
N ASN A 127 21.22 -13.59 -21.97
CA ASN A 127 19.89 -12.96 -21.91
C ASN A 127 18.73 -13.96 -22.09
N THR A 128 18.99 -15.15 -22.65
CA THR A 128 17.91 -16.10 -23.00
C THR A 128 18.01 -17.46 -22.32
N THR A 129 19.20 -17.90 -21.89
CA THR A 129 19.41 -19.25 -21.33
C THR A 129 20.01 -19.28 -19.92
N VAL A 130 20.65 -18.19 -19.48
CA VAL A 130 21.27 -18.10 -18.14
C VAL A 130 20.39 -17.27 -17.19
N PHE A 131 20.14 -16.00 -17.55
CA PHE A 131 19.33 -15.08 -16.76
C PHE A 131 17.86 -15.19 -17.16
N THR A 132 17.25 -16.33 -16.85
CA THR A 132 15.91 -16.69 -17.34
C THR A 132 14.77 -16.25 -16.43
N HIS A 133 15.03 -15.97 -15.15
CA HIS A 133 13.99 -15.74 -14.15
C HIS A 133 14.46 -14.82 -13.01
N GLY A 134 13.50 -14.22 -12.30
CA GLY A 134 13.72 -13.57 -11.01
C GLY A 134 13.81 -14.57 -9.86
N PHE A 135 14.26 -14.16 -8.68
CA PHE A 135 14.41 -15.06 -7.54
C PHE A 135 14.09 -14.39 -6.19
N GLY A 136 12.91 -14.66 -5.65
CA GLY A 136 12.51 -14.35 -4.29
C GLY A 136 11.36 -13.35 -4.17
N PHE A 137 10.81 -13.32 -2.96
CA PHE A 137 9.76 -12.41 -2.50
C PHE A 137 10.35 -11.62 -1.33
N THR A 138 10.16 -10.31 -1.31
CA THR A 138 10.62 -9.45 -0.23
C THR A 138 9.42 -8.77 0.41
N SER A 139 9.40 -8.67 1.73
CA SER A 139 8.30 -8.02 2.44
C SER A 139 8.73 -7.27 3.69
N ALA A 140 8.15 -6.09 3.87
CA ALA A 140 8.35 -5.25 5.04
C ALA A 140 7.01 -4.83 5.65
N PHE A 141 7.00 -4.61 6.97
CA PHE A 141 5.82 -4.06 7.64
C PHE A 141 5.57 -2.63 7.15
N SER A 142 4.37 -2.37 6.62
CA SER A 142 4.02 -1.07 6.03
C SER A 142 4.03 0.10 7.03
N ASN A 143 3.88 -0.19 8.32
CA ASN A 143 3.78 0.77 9.42
C ASN A 143 5.04 0.83 10.30
N THR A 144 6.14 0.16 9.92
CA THR A 144 7.32 0.03 10.79
C THR A 144 8.60 0.28 10.00
N ALA A 145 9.44 1.17 10.54
CA ALA A 145 10.82 1.35 10.12
C ALA A 145 11.77 1.00 11.28
N ASN A 146 12.98 0.57 10.94
CA ASN A 146 14.07 0.37 11.87
C ASN A 146 14.58 1.73 12.39
N ALA A 147 15.43 1.71 13.42
CA ALA A 147 15.96 2.92 14.04
C ALA A 147 16.78 3.80 13.08
N ASP A 148 17.33 3.22 12.01
CA ASP A 148 18.06 3.90 10.95
C ASP A 148 17.14 4.46 9.84
N GLY A 149 15.83 4.21 9.91
CA GLY A 149 14.83 4.63 8.93
C GLY A 149 14.58 3.62 7.81
N ALA A 150 15.28 2.48 7.79
CA ALA A 150 15.09 1.45 6.78
C ALA A 150 13.80 0.64 7.03
N PRO A 151 13.18 0.06 5.99
CA PRO A 151 12.05 -0.85 6.15
C PRO A 151 12.36 -2.01 7.11
N ALA A 152 11.40 -2.33 7.99
CA ALA A 152 11.48 -3.51 8.85
C ALA A 152 11.01 -4.75 8.07
N PHE A 153 11.95 -5.45 7.43
CA PHE A 153 11.69 -6.66 6.65
C PHE A 153 11.34 -7.85 7.55
N PHE A 154 10.32 -8.63 7.15
CA PHE A 154 10.00 -9.93 7.75
C PHE A 154 10.17 -11.10 6.76
N GLU A 155 10.39 -10.80 5.48
CA GLU A 155 10.82 -11.74 4.43
C GLU A 155 11.88 -11.05 3.57
N SER A 156 13.08 -11.63 3.47
CA SER A 156 14.26 -10.96 2.89
C SER A 156 15.35 -11.94 2.45
N ASN A 157 16.44 -11.43 1.85
CA ASN A 157 17.63 -12.16 1.38
C ASN A 157 17.44 -12.99 0.10
N ILE A 158 18.54 -13.63 -0.32
CA ILE A 158 18.60 -14.64 -1.38
C ILE A 158 19.44 -15.83 -0.87
N PRO A 159 18.89 -17.06 -0.83
CA PRO A 159 17.47 -17.38 -0.98
C PRO A 159 16.62 -16.66 0.09
N PRO A 160 15.31 -16.43 -0.18
CA PRO A 160 14.45 -15.73 0.75
C PRO A 160 14.35 -16.49 2.08
N LYS A 161 14.42 -15.74 3.17
CA LYS A 161 14.30 -16.20 4.55
C LYS A 161 13.41 -15.23 5.32
N GLY A 162 12.47 -15.81 6.08
CA GLY A 162 11.56 -15.04 6.89
C GLY A 162 10.33 -15.84 7.30
N ALA A 163 9.24 -15.11 7.54
CA ALA A 163 8.01 -15.65 8.09
C ALA A 163 7.12 -16.38 7.07
N LEU A 164 7.43 -16.34 5.77
CA LEU A 164 6.50 -16.81 4.72
C LEU A 164 6.72 -18.24 4.22
N ASP A 165 7.74 -18.96 4.72
CA ASP A 165 8.06 -20.36 4.35
C ASP A 165 8.00 -20.61 2.83
N ILE A 166 8.71 -19.78 2.06
CA ILE A 166 8.71 -19.85 0.60
C ILE A 166 9.51 -21.06 0.13
N LYS A 167 8.84 -21.98 -0.55
CA LYS A 167 9.40 -23.24 -1.07
C LYS A 167 9.80 -23.15 -2.52
N GLN A 168 9.07 -22.34 -3.30
CA GLN A 168 9.40 -22.05 -4.69
C GLN A 168 9.57 -20.53 -4.86
N PRO A 169 10.81 -20.01 -4.78
CA PRO A 169 11.09 -18.58 -4.89
C PRO A 169 11.30 -18.09 -6.34
N ARG A 170 11.34 -18.98 -7.32
CA ARG A 170 11.67 -18.62 -8.72
C ARG A 170 10.49 -17.95 -9.43
N VAL A 171 10.77 -16.84 -10.10
CA VAL A 171 9.79 -16.01 -10.81
C VAL A 171 10.09 -16.09 -12.31
N TYR A 172 9.57 -17.14 -12.94
CA TYR A 172 9.59 -17.32 -14.40
C TYR A 172 8.44 -16.57 -15.09
N PHE A 173 7.41 -16.16 -14.38
CA PHE A 173 6.32 -15.35 -14.94
C PHE A 173 6.16 -14.15 -14.01
N GLY A 174 6.42 -12.97 -14.54
CA GLY A 174 6.56 -11.72 -13.80
C GLY A 174 6.54 -10.52 -14.74
N GLU A 175 6.46 -9.34 -14.19
CA GLU A 175 6.21 -8.10 -14.92
C GLU A 175 7.43 -7.60 -15.72
N ASN A 176 8.65 -7.93 -15.27
CA ASN A 176 9.91 -7.56 -15.93
C ASN A 176 10.62 -8.76 -16.57
N SER A 177 9.84 -9.75 -17.04
CA SER A 177 10.38 -10.95 -17.68
C SER A 177 11.02 -10.64 -19.05
N PRO A 178 12.08 -11.38 -19.47
CA PRO A 178 12.63 -11.29 -20.82
C PRO A 178 11.57 -11.59 -21.88
N VAL A 179 11.73 -10.98 -23.07
CA VAL A 179 10.84 -11.20 -24.23
C VAL A 179 10.61 -12.70 -24.50
N TYR A 180 11.67 -13.48 -24.38
CA TYR A 180 11.59 -14.93 -24.23
C TYR A 180 12.80 -15.47 -23.48
N SER A 181 12.68 -16.69 -22.96
CA SER A 181 13.80 -17.48 -22.46
C SER A 181 13.69 -18.91 -22.95
N ILE A 182 14.83 -19.58 -23.17
CA ILE A 182 14.90 -20.99 -23.49
C ILE A 182 15.43 -21.72 -22.26
N VAL A 183 14.59 -22.61 -21.74
CA VAL A 183 14.77 -23.28 -20.45
C VAL A 183 14.66 -24.78 -20.63
N GLY A 184 15.04 -25.53 -19.59
CA GLY A 184 14.94 -26.99 -19.59
C GLY A 184 16.10 -27.68 -20.31
N ALA A 185 16.46 -28.85 -19.78
CA ALA A 185 17.56 -29.67 -20.26
C ALA A 185 17.30 -31.15 -19.94
N PRO A 186 17.96 -32.09 -20.65
CA PRO A 186 17.85 -33.51 -20.36
C PRO A 186 18.28 -33.83 -18.93
N ALA A 187 17.68 -34.84 -18.32
CA ALA A 187 18.03 -35.28 -16.98
C ALA A 187 19.54 -35.60 -16.87
N GLY A 188 20.17 -35.12 -15.80
CA GLY A 188 21.61 -35.27 -15.57
C GLY A 188 22.50 -34.21 -16.26
N SER A 189 21.91 -33.29 -17.04
CA SER A 189 22.64 -32.15 -17.59
C SER A 189 23.10 -31.19 -16.49
N VAL A 190 24.19 -30.47 -16.74
CA VAL A 190 24.66 -29.42 -15.84
C VAL A 190 23.68 -28.24 -15.90
N PRO A 191 23.07 -27.82 -14.77
CA PRO A 191 22.15 -26.68 -14.73
C PRO A 191 22.78 -25.38 -15.22
N GLN A 192 22.10 -24.69 -16.14
CA GLN A 192 22.61 -23.48 -16.79
C GLN A 192 21.93 -22.20 -16.30
N GLU A 193 20.70 -22.30 -15.82
CA GLU A 193 19.92 -21.14 -15.40
C GLU A 193 20.41 -20.66 -14.04
N LEU A 194 20.68 -19.37 -13.88
CA LEU A 194 21.20 -18.82 -12.64
C LEU A 194 20.07 -18.59 -11.63
N ASP A 195 20.21 -19.13 -10.42
CA ASP A 195 19.35 -18.78 -9.29
C ASP A 195 19.95 -17.60 -8.51
N TYR A 196 21.15 -17.76 -7.96
CA TYR A 196 21.81 -16.73 -7.14
C TYR A 196 23.29 -17.02 -6.89
N PRO A 197 24.11 -16.00 -6.52
CA PRO A 197 25.49 -16.21 -6.10
C PRO A 197 25.57 -17.00 -4.79
N ASP A 198 26.41 -18.02 -4.74
CA ASP A 198 26.54 -18.91 -3.58
C ASP A 198 28.00 -19.31 -3.37
N ASP A 199 28.63 -18.76 -2.35
CA ASP A 199 30.03 -19.05 -2.00
C ASP A 199 30.25 -20.51 -1.58
N ALA A 200 29.18 -21.21 -1.16
CA ALA A 200 29.25 -22.64 -0.83
C ALA A 200 29.24 -23.54 -2.08
N SER A 201 28.85 -23.00 -3.24
CA SER A 201 28.84 -23.72 -4.50
C SER A 201 30.22 -23.68 -5.17
N ALA A 202 30.67 -24.80 -5.76
CA ALA A 202 32.02 -24.94 -6.31
C ALA A 202 32.36 -23.94 -7.43
N ASN A 203 31.35 -23.43 -8.12
CA ASN A 203 31.43 -22.42 -9.17
C ASN A 203 31.00 -21.02 -8.70
N GLY A 204 30.79 -20.81 -7.40
CA GLY A 204 30.38 -19.53 -6.80
C GLY A 204 28.92 -19.13 -7.04
N GLN A 205 28.10 -20.02 -7.59
CA GLN A 205 26.70 -19.74 -7.91
C GLN A 205 25.83 -20.99 -7.85
N ARG A 206 24.57 -20.81 -7.44
CA ARG A 206 23.56 -21.84 -7.51
C ARG A 206 22.80 -21.71 -8.82
N ASN A 207 22.64 -22.84 -9.51
CA ASN A 207 21.95 -22.93 -10.78
C ASN A 207 20.75 -23.87 -10.71
N ASN A 208 19.83 -23.70 -11.65
CA ASN A 208 18.61 -24.47 -11.81
C ASN A 208 18.46 -25.03 -13.23
N THR A 209 17.62 -26.04 -13.36
CA THR A 209 17.05 -26.47 -14.63
C THR A 209 15.55 -26.44 -14.46
N TYR A 210 14.88 -25.63 -15.29
CA TYR A 210 13.44 -25.50 -15.24
C TYR A 210 12.75 -26.85 -15.47
N ASP A 211 11.91 -27.25 -14.52
CA ASP A 211 11.10 -28.47 -14.56
C ASP A 211 9.59 -28.19 -14.57
N GLY A 212 9.20 -26.91 -14.63
CA GLY A 212 7.80 -26.50 -14.65
C GLY A 212 7.08 -26.90 -15.95
N THR A 213 5.75 -26.92 -15.89
CA THR A 213 4.90 -27.33 -17.03
C THR A 213 4.78 -26.24 -18.09
N GLY A 214 5.04 -24.98 -17.74
CA GLY A 214 4.96 -23.81 -18.62
C GLY A 214 5.91 -23.86 -19.81
N GLY A 215 5.58 -23.07 -20.84
CA GLY A 215 6.37 -22.97 -22.07
C GLY A 215 5.94 -23.88 -23.20
N VAL A 216 6.46 -23.62 -24.40
CA VAL A 216 6.22 -24.42 -25.61
C VAL A 216 7.49 -25.20 -25.95
N PRO A 217 7.42 -26.50 -26.29
CA PRO A 217 8.59 -27.25 -26.73
C PRO A 217 9.27 -26.60 -27.94
N VAL A 218 10.57 -26.33 -27.85
CA VAL A 218 11.36 -25.74 -28.95
C VAL A 218 12.41 -26.70 -29.50
N GLY A 219 12.63 -27.87 -28.87
CA GLY A 219 13.73 -28.76 -29.19
C GLY A 219 13.76 -29.39 -30.58
N SER A 220 12.62 -29.48 -31.28
CA SER A 220 12.54 -30.06 -32.63
C SER A 220 13.04 -29.08 -33.70
N LEU A 221 13.65 -29.58 -34.79
CA LEU A 221 14.18 -28.73 -35.86
C LEU A 221 13.11 -27.78 -36.46
N PHE A 222 11.88 -28.28 -36.62
CA PHE A 222 10.76 -27.46 -37.10
C PHE A 222 10.41 -26.34 -36.11
N ASN A 223 10.29 -26.65 -34.81
CA ASN A 223 9.97 -25.64 -33.79
C ASN A 223 11.10 -24.60 -33.66
N LYS A 224 12.36 -25.05 -33.68
CA LYS A 224 13.52 -24.15 -33.73
C LYS A 224 13.43 -23.18 -34.90
N LEU A 225 13.09 -23.67 -36.11
CA LEU A 225 12.94 -22.82 -37.30
C LEU A 225 11.81 -21.80 -37.15
N VAL A 226 10.63 -22.23 -36.68
CA VAL A 226 9.49 -21.34 -36.46
C VAL A 226 9.84 -20.22 -35.47
N PHE A 227 10.46 -20.56 -34.35
CA PHE A 227 10.84 -19.57 -33.35
C PHE A 227 12.03 -18.70 -33.79
N ALA A 228 13.00 -19.25 -34.54
CA ALA A 228 14.07 -18.47 -35.15
C ALA A 228 13.52 -17.41 -36.12
N VAL A 229 12.49 -17.74 -36.91
CA VAL A 229 11.81 -16.76 -37.77
C VAL A 229 11.01 -15.75 -36.93
N ARG A 230 10.23 -16.20 -35.95
CA ARG A 230 9.39 -15.33 -35.09
C ARG A 230 10.22 -14.27 -34.36
N TYR A 231 11.37 -14.67 -33.81
CA TYR A 231 12.25 -13.79 -33.03
C TYR A 231 13.42 -13.24 -33.84
N GLN A 232 13.49 -13.54 -35.14
CA GLN A 232 14.57 -13.14 -36.05
C GLN A 232 15.96 -13.49 -35.50
N GLU A 233 16.09 -14.68 -34.93
CA GLU A 233 17.25 -15.07 -34.13
C GLU A 233 17.78 -16.45 -34.53
N GLY A 234 18.91 -16.46 -35.23
CA GLY A 234 19.55 -17.67 -35.74
C GLY A 234 20.11 -18.58 -34.65
N ASN A 235 20.46 -18.03 -33.48
CA ASN A 235 21.01 -18.82 -32.38
C ASN A 235 20.02 -19.86 -31.84
N ILE A 236 18.70 -19.68 -32.02
CA ILE A 236 17.69 -20.68 -31.67
C ILE A 236 17.89 -21.99 -32.45
N LEU A 237 18.33 -21.89 -33.70
CA LEU A 237 18.62 -23.05 -34.57
C LEU A 237 20.01 -23.63 -34.30
N LEU A 238 21.00 -22.75 -34.11
CA LEU A 238 22.42 -23.09 -34.15
C LEU A 238 23.02 -23.44 -32.78
N SER A 239 22.43 -22.97 -31.69
CA SER A 239 22.97 -23.20 -30.35
C SER A 239 22.66 -24.60 -29.83
N ASN A 240 23.68 -25.26 -29.28
CA ASN A 240 23.53 -26.54 -28.59
C ASN A 240 22.82 -26.43 -27.24
N LEU A 241 22.63 -25.21 -26.72
CA LEU A 241 21.82 -24.98 -25.52
C LEU A 241 20.33 -25.19 -25.78
N VAL A 242 19.90 -25.08 -27.05
CA VAL A 242 18.54 -25.48 -27.46
C VAL A 242 18.56 -26.96 -27.77
N ASN A 243 18.07 -27.78 -26.84
CA ASN A 243 18.11 -29.24 -26.89
C ASN A 243 16.70 -29.84 -27.00
N SER A 244 16.56 -31.17 -27.07
CA SER A 244 15.27 -31.84 -27.27
C SER A 244 14.24 -31.56 -26.17
N GLU A 245 14.70 -31.31 -24.94
CA GLU A 245 13.86 -31.02 -23.77
C GLU A 245 13.64 -29.52 -23.56
N SER A 246 14.23 -28.67 -24.40
CA SER A 246 14.11 -27.23 -24.25
C SER A 246 12.68 -26.75 -24.49
N LYS A 247 12.23 -25.85 -23.63
CA LYS A 247 11.01 -25.07 -23.78
C LYS A 247 11.34 -23.61 -23.99
N ILE A 248 10.54 -22.92 -24.81
CA ILE A 248 10.58 -21.47 -24.92
C ILE A 248 9.45 -20.86 -24.09
N LEU A 249 9.81 -19.99 -23.16
CA LEU A 249 8.89 -19.22 -22.32
C LEU A 249 8.69 -17.85 -22.96
N TYR A 250 7.44 -17.45 -23.19
CA TYR A 250 7.04 -16.15 -23.73
C TYR A 250 5.61 -15.81 -23.23
N GLU A 251 5.17 -14.56 -23.42
CA GLU A 251 3.95 -14.00 -22.78
C GLU A 251 3.98 -14.17 -21.25
N ARG A 252 5.05 -13.64 -20.66
CA ARG A 252 5.39 -13.92 -19.25
C ARG A 252 4.83 -12.91 -18.27
N ASN A 253 4.38 -11.74 -18.75
CA ASN A 253 3.67 -10.77 -17.94
C ASN A 253 2.32 -11.36 -17.47
N PRO A 254 2.02 -11.36 -16.16
CA PRO A 254 0.81 -11.97 -15.62
C PRO A 254 -0.49 -11.41 -16.22
N ARG A 255 -0.60 -10.09 -16.36
CA ARG A 255 -1.77 -9.41 -16.92
C ARG A 255 -1.97 -9.76 -18.39
N ASP A 256 -0.92 -9.65 -19.21
CA ASP A 256 -1.01 -9.99 -20.64
C ASP A 256 -1.42 -11.46 -20.85
N ARG A 257 -0.91 -12.34 -20.00
CA ARG A 257 -1.20 -13.77 -20.05
C ARG A 257 -2.66 -14.06 -19.73
N VAL A 258 -3.21 -13.44 -18.68
CA VAL A 258 -4.64 -13.54 -18.37
C VAL A 258 -5.48 -12.98 -19.52
N GLN A 259 -5.08 -11.85 -20.12
CA GLN A 259 -5.82 -11.23 -21.23
C GLN A 259 -5.86 -12.14 -22.46
N LYS A 260 -4.79 -12.89 -22.73
CA LYS A 260 -4.77 -13.86 -23.84
C LYS A 260 -5.65 -15.09 -23.58
N VAL A 261 -5.78 -15.51 -22.32
CA VAL A 261 -6.67 -16.63 -21.93
C VAL A 261 -8.14 -16.20 -21.96
N ALA A 262 -8.45 -14.98 -21.52
CA ALA A 262 -9.80 -14.45 -21.45
C ALA A 262 -9.87 -13.02 -22.05
N PRO A 263 -9.84 -12.89 -23.39
CA PRO A 263 -9.81 -11.58 -24.06
C PRO A 263 -11.08 -10.75 -23.89
N TRP A 264 -12.14 -11.35 -23.36
CA TRP A 264 -13.44 -10.73 -23.08
C TRP A 264 -13.51 -10.08 -21.69
N LEU A 265 -12.48 -10.26 -20.85
CA LEU A 265 -12.32 -9.54 -19.59
C LEU A 265 -11.54 -8.25 -19.82
N THR A 266 -11.89 -7.22 -19.06
CA THR A 266 -11.03 -6.05 -18.84
C THR A 266 -10.26 -6.31 -17.54
N LEU A 267 -8.93 -6.30 -17.58
CA LEU A 267 -8.12 -6.61 -16.39
C LEU A 267 -7.81 -5.35 -15.59
N ASP A 268 -7.51 -5.46 -14.30
CA ASP A 268 -7.01 -4.37 -13.45
C ASP A 268 -5.55 -4.03 -13.75
N SER A 269 -5.24 -2.74 -13.78
CA SER A 269 -3.95 -2.17 -14.21
C SER A 269 -2.74 -2.67 -13.42
N ASP A 270 -2.95 -3.10 -12.17
CA ASP A 270 -1.89 -3.42 -11.20
C ASP A 270 -2.05 -4.84 -10.62
N PRO A 271 -1.47 -5.88 -11.27
CA PRO A 271 -1.46 -7.23 -10.72
C PRO A 271 -0.48 -7.32 -9.54
N TYR A 272 -0.85 -8.04 -8.48
CA TYR A 272 -0.04 -8.06 -7.26
C TYR A 272 0.43 -9.46 -6.86
N PRO A 273 1.63 -9.62 -6.30
CA PRO A 273 2.16 -10.91 -5.92
C PRO A 273 1.82 -11.26 -4.47
N SER A 274 1.46 -12.52 -4.22
CA SER A 274 1.25 -13.06 -2.87
C SER A 274 1.88 -14.44 -2.70
N VAL A 275 2.23 -14.79 -1.46
CA VAL A 275 2.74 -16.12 -1.12
C VAL A 275 1.58 -17.01 -0.66
N VAL A 276 1.20 -17.98 -1.48
CA VAL A 276 0.13 -18.94 -1.19
C VAL A 276 0.75 -20.33 -1.02
N LYS A 277 0.67 -20.87 0.20
CA LYS A 277 1.21 -22.20 0.56
C LYS A 277 2.68 -22.41 0.14
N GLY A 278 3.51 -21.38 0.30
CA GLY A 278 4.94 -21.41 -0.02
C GLY A 278 5.26 -21.25 -1.51
N LYS A 279 4.26 -20.95 -2.36
CA LYS A 279 4.44 -20.58 -3.77
C LYS A 279 4.13 -19.10 -3.97
N ILE A 280 4.82 -18.48 -4.92
CA ILE A 280 4.52 -17.12 -5.37
C ILE A 280 3.44 -17.19 -6.45
N VAL A 281 2.35 -16.44 -6.25
CA VAL A 281 1.22 -16.37 -7.16
C VAL A 281 0.88 -14.90 -7.40
N TRP A 282 0.76 -14.51 -8.66
CA TRP A 282 0.18 -13.23 -9.04
C TRP A 282 -1.33 -13.30 -8.95
N VAL A 283 -1.95 -12.30 -8.36
CA VAL A 283 -3.40 -12.10 -8.37
C VAL A 283 -3.72 -10.96 -9.33
N VAL A 284 -4.63 -11.21 -10.27
CA VAL A 284 -5.06 -10.24 -11.28
C VAL A 284 -6.57 -10.07 -11.16
N ASP A 285 -6.99 -8.87 -10.79
CA ASP A 285 -8.42 -8.54 -10.77
C ASP A 285 -8.94 -8.37 -12.18
N ALA A 286 -10.17 -8.84 -12.43
CA ALA A 286 -10.75 -8.83 -13.76
C ALA A 286 -12.23 -8.48 -13.74
N TYR A 287 -12.59 -7.67 -14.73
CA TYR A 287 -13.87 -7.04 -14.86
C TYR A 287 -14.63 -7.53 -16.08
N THR A 288 -15.92 -7.72 -15.93
CA THR A 288 -16.80 -7.63 -17.10
C THR A 288 -17.21 -6.18 -17.30
N THR A 289 -17.15 -5.72 -18.53
CA THR A 289 -17.52 -4.35 -18.92
C THR A 289 -18.49 -4.38 -20.10
N THR A 290 -19.29 -3.34 -20.24
CA THR A 290 -20.06 -3.07 -21.47
C THR A 290 -20.30 -1.58 -21.63
N ASN A 291 -20.59 -1.15 -22.85
CA ASN A 291 -21.03 0.20 -23.19
C ASN A 291 -22.52 0.23 -23.61
N GLY A 292 -23.25 -0.84 -23.27
CA GLY A 292 -24.63 -1.08 -23.69
C GLY A 292 -25.68 -0.95 -22.59
N TYR A 293 -25.33 -0.56 -21.36
CA TYR A 293 -26.28 -0.45 -20.26
C TYR A 293 -27.22 0.76 -20.45
N PRO A 294 -28.54 0.58 -20.60
CA PRO A 294 -29.44 1.70 -20.90
C PRO A 294 -29.42 2.79 -19.82
N TYR A 295 -29.47 4.06 -20.25
CA TYR A 295 -29.46 5.27 -19.40
C TYR A 295 -28.22 5.50 -18.52
N SER A 296 -27.34 4.52 -18.33
CA SER A 296 -26.11 4.69 -17.57
C SER A 296 -25.12 5.61 -18.29
N THR A 297 -24.42 6.44 -17.51
CA THR A 297 -23.39 7.34 -18.04
C THR A 297 -22.21 6.55 -18.59
N ARG A 298 -21.68 7.05 -19.72
CA ARG A 298 -20.41 6.56 -20.25
C ARG A 298 -19.27 7.20 -19.50
N THR A 299 -18.26 6.40 -19.24
CA THR A 299 -17.00 6.78 -18.61
C THR A 299 -15.88 6.17 -19.42
N GLN A 300 -14.87 6.97 -19.75
CA GLN A 300 -13.66 6.44 -20.38
C GLN A 300 -12.76 5.87 -19.28
N LEU A 301 -12.50 4.55 -19.35
CA LEU A 301 -11.76 3.86 -18.28
C LEU A 301 -10.38 4.48 -18.02
N GLY A 302 -9.60 4.72 -19.07
CA GLY A 302 -8.26 5.30 -18.96
C GLY A 302 -8.22 6.66 -18.25
N GLU A 303 -9.20 7.53 -18.49
CA GLU A 303 -9.29 8.83 -17.80
C GLU A 303 -9.76 8.67 -16.35
N ALA A 304 -10.73 7.80 -16.09
CA ALA A 304 -11.32 7.62 -14.76
C ALA A 304 -10.38 6.95 -13.74
N ILE A 305 -9.36 6.23 -14.23
CA ILE A 305 -8.35 5.60 -13.38
C ILE A 305 -7.05 6.40 -13.28
N ALA A 306 -6.92 7.51 -14.02
CA ALA A 306 -5.71 8.32 -14.04
C ALA A 306 -5.48 9.04 -12.70
N ASP A 307 -4.26 8.93 -12.18
CA ASP A 307 -3.77 9.53 -10.94
C ASP A 307 -2.24 9.64 -10.95
N SER A 308 -1.66 10.13 -9.85
CA SER A 308 -0.21 10.33 -9.74
C SER A 308 0.60 9.02 -9.79
N ILE A 309 0.02 7.84 -9.52
CA ILE A 309 0.74 6.56 -9.62
C ILE A 309 0.69 6.03 -11.05
N THR A 310 -0.51 5.93 -11.62
CA THR A 310 -0.72 5.45 -13.00
C THR A 310 -0.02 6.33 -14.06
N ALA A 311 0.21 7.61 -13.77
CA ALA A 311 0.96 8.51 -14.65
C ALA A 311 2.49 8.31 -14.59
N ASN A 312 3.02 7.71 -13.52
CA ASN A 312 4.46 7.75 -13.21
C ASN A 312 5.11 6.35 -13.06
N SER A 313 4.33 5.26 -12.94
CA SER A 313 4.86 3.89 -12.84
C SER A 313 4.92 3.19 -14.20
N GLN A 314 5.99 2.40 -14.42
CA GLN A 314 6.12 1.51 -15.58
C GLN A 314 5.42 0.16 -15.37
N PHE A 315 5.12 -0.19 -14.13
CA PHE A 315 4.53 -1.49 -13.75
C PHE A 315 3.01 -1.42 -13.67
N VAL A 316 2.46 -0.24 -13.34
CA VAL A 316 1.01 0.01 -13.42
C VAL A 316 0.62 0.36 -14.86
N GLN A 317 -0.10 -0.53 -15.53
CA GLN A 317 -0.44 -0.34 -16.94
C GLN A 317 -1.64 0.60 -17.14
N ALA A 318 -1.44 1.68 -17.88
CA ALA A 318 -2.55 2.54 -18.31
C ALA A 318 -3.63 1.73 -19.06
N GLN A 319 -4.89 1.95 -18.72
CA GLN A 319 -6.01 1.34 -19.42
C GLN A 319 -6.21 2.00 -20.78
N VAL A 320 -6.50 1.20 -21.81
CA VAL A 320 -6.94 1.73 -23.11
C VAL A 320 -8.19 2.57 -22.90
N GLY A 321 -8.26 3.74 -23.54
CA GLY A 321 -9.39 4.69 -23.48
C GLY A 321 -10.69 4.14 -24.07
N THR A 322 -11.24 3.10 -23.44
CA THR A 322 -12.47 2.41 -23.82
C THR A 322 -13.62 3.00 -23.03
N ASP A 323 -14.68 3.38 -23.73
CA ASP A 323 -15.93 3.80 -23.10
C ASP A 323 -16.65 2.59 -22.50
N VAL A 324 -16.98 2.69 -21.22
CA VAL A 324 -17.85 1.74 -20.53
C VAL A 324 -19.00 2.50 -19.89
N ASN A 325 -20.12 1.81 -19.70
CA ASN A 325 -21.23 2.31 -18.88
C ASN A 325 -21.76 1.27 -17.90
N TYR A 326 -20.99 0.20 -17.69
CA TYR A 326 -21.21 -0.87 -16.74
C TYR A 326 -19.87 -1.56 -16.46
N ILE A 327 -19.65 -1.89 -15.19
CA ILE A 327 -18.47 -2.63 -14.74
C ILE A 327 -18.80 -3.45 -13.49
N ARG A 328 -18.26 -4.67 -13.42
CA ARG A 328 -18.29 -5.53 -12.21
C ARG A 328 -16.94 -6.17 -12.00
N ASN A 329 -16.52 -6.29 -10.74
CA ASN A 329 -15.38 -7.12 -10.32
C ASN A 329 -15.82 -8.59 -10.32
N SER A 330 -15.82 -9.17 -11.50
CA SER A 330 -16.49 -10.42 -11.82
C SER A 330 -15.59 -11.64 -11.62
N VAL A 331 -14.29 -11.50 -11.84
CA VAL A 331 -13.32 -12.60 -11.84
C VAL A 331 -12.09 -12.21 -11.01
N LYS A 332 -11.59 -13.16 -10.22
CA LYS A 332 -10.22 -13.13 -9.68
C LYS A 332 -9.40 -14.11 -10.49
N ALA A 333 -8.36 -13.65 -11.16
CA ALA A 333 -7.43 -14.50 -11.87
C ALA A 333 -6.15 -14.70 -11.05
N THR A 334 -5.50 -15.84 -11.23
CA THR A 334 -4.17 -16.09 -10.67
C THR A 334 -3.20 -16.59 -11.72
N VAL A 335 -1.94 -16.19 -11.63
CA VAL A 335 -0.84 -16.74 -12.44
C VAL A 335 0.24 -17.29 -11.50
N ASP A 336 0.53 -18.58 -11.58
CA ASP A 336 1.66 -19.18 -10.85
C ASP A 336 2.96 -18.57 -11.39
N ALA A 337 3.76 -17.94 -10.52
CA ALA A 337 4.98 -17.25 -10.94
C ALA A 337 6.07 -18.22 -11.44
N TYR A 338 5.95 -19.52 -11.17
CA TYR A 338 6.89 -20.53 -11.61
C TYR A 338 6.56 -21.10 -12.98
N ASP A 339 5.29 -21.46 -13.24
CA ASP A 339 4.91 -22.13 -14.50
C ASP A 339 3.93 -21.39 -15.39
N GLY A 340 3.43 -20.24 -14.93
CA GLY A 340 2.52 -19.40 -15.70
C GLY A 340 1.13 -20.02 -15.84
N THR A 341 0.77 -21.01 -15.03
CA THR A 341 -0.59 -21.56 -15.02
C THR A 341 -1.59 -20.46 -14.65
N VAL A 342 -2.53 -20.20 -15.54
CA VAL A 342 -3.63 -19.25 -15.31
C VAL A 342 -4.82 -20.00 -14.73
N SER A 343 -5.39 -19.48 -13.65
CA SER A 343 -6.71 -19.91 -13.15
C SER A 343 -7.63 -18.71 -13.05
N LEU A 344 -8.86 -18.84 -13.55
CA LEU A 344 -9.90 -17.82 -13.43
C LEU A 344 -10.94 -18.30 -12.42
N TYR A 345 -11.23 -17.51 -11.41
CA TYR A 345 -12.23 -17.82 -10.39
C TYR A 345 -13.40 -16.84 -10.48
N GLU A 346 -14.61 -17.37 -10.50
CA GLU A 346 -15.83 -16.58 -10.37
C GLU A 346 -15.84 -15.83 -9.03
N TRP A 347 -16.05 -14.51 -9.08
CA TRP A 347 -16.12 -13.66 -7.90
C TRP A 347 -17.52 -13.10 -7.67
N ASP A 348 -18.06 -12.36 -8.64
CA ASP A 348 -19.44 -11.86 -8.61
C ASP A 348 -20.42 -12.86 -9.25
N THR A 349 -20.93 -13.77 -8.43
CA THR A 349 -21.91 -14.80 -8.84
C THR A 349 -23.27 -14.24 -9.30
N LYS A 350 -23.51 -12.93 -9.17
CA LYS A 350 -24.76 -12.29 -9.59
C LYS A 350 -24.64 -11.59 -10.94
N ASP A 351 -23.43 -11.39 -11.43
CA ASP A 351 -23.16 -10.68 -12.68
C ASP A 351 -23.75 -11.42 -13.91
N PRO A 352 -24.71 -10.82 -14.64
CA PRO A 352 -25.29 -11.41 -15.84
C PRO A 352 -24.32 -11.46 -17.03
N VAL A 353 -23.35 -10.54 -17.11
CA VAL A 353 -22.36 -10.52 -18.20
C VAL A 353 -21.38 -11.67 -18.01
N LEU A 354 -20.91 -11.88 -16.79
CA LEU A 354 -20.07 -13.05 -16.45
C LEU A 354 -20.79 -14.37 -16.74
N LYS A 355 -22.06 -14.50 -16.33
CA LYS A 355 -22.86 -15.70 -16.60
C LYS A 355 -22.97 -16.00 -18.09
N SER A 356 -23.11 -14.97 -18.91
CA SER A 356 -23.18 -15.11 -20.36
C SER A 356 -21.86 -15.63 -20.94
N TRP A 357 -20.72 -15.10 -20.48
CA TRP A 357 -19.40 -15.57 -20.90
C TRP A 357 -19.07 -16.98 -20.38
N ALA A 358 -19.41 -17.29 -19.13
CA ALA A 358 -19.24 -18.61 -18.55
C ALA A 358 -20.05 -19.68 -19.31
N ALA A 359 -21.25 -19.33 -19.79
CA ALA A 359 -22.06 -20.21 -20.63
C ALA A 359 -21.49 -20.37 -22.05
N ALA A 360 -20.92 -19.32 -22.63
CA ALA A 360 -20.28 -19.36 -23.96
C ALA A 360 -18.96 -20.16 -23.96
N PHE A 361 -18.24 -20.16 -22.84
CA PHE A 361 -16.97 -20.87 -22.68
C PHE A 361 -16.98 -21.80 -21.44
N PRO A 362 -17.73 -22.93 -21.47
CA PRO A 362 -17.82 -23.83 -20.32
C PRO A 362 -16.45 -24.33 -19.86
N GLY A 363 -16.21 -24.33 -18.55
CA GLY A 363 -14.96 -24.80 -17.93
C GLY A 363 -13.81 -23.79 -17.95
N SER A 364 -13.98 -22.62 -18.57
CA SER A 364 -12.96 -21.56 -18.55
C SER A 364 -12.86 -20.84 -17.20
N ILE A 365 -13.92 -20.88 -16.39
CA ILE A 365 -14.01 -20.22 -15.09
C ILE A 365 -14.31 -21.26 -14.02
N LYS A 366 -13.52 -21.26 -12.95
CA LYS A 366 -13.69 -22.08 -11.76
C LYS A 366 -14.69 -21.43 -10.81
N PRO A 367 -15.51 -22.20 -10.08
CA PRO A 367 -16.41 -21.66 -9.07
C PRO A 367 -15.61 -21.01 -7.93
N ARG A 368 -16.21 -20.00 -7.29
CA ARG A 368 -15.64 -19.31 -6.11
C ARG A 368 -15.19 -20.27 -5.00
N SER A 369 -15.89 -21.40 -4.82
CA SER A 369 -15.58 -22.41 -3.81
C SER A 369 -14.24 -23.12 -4.01
N GLU A 370 -13.64 -23.03 -5.19
CA GLU A 370 -12.29 -23.55 -5.46
C GLU A 370 -11.18 -22.57 -5.09
N ILE A 371 -11.50 -21.33 -4.69
CA ILE A 371 -10.52 -20.40 -4.12
C ILE A 371 -10.13 -20.94 -2.74
N GLU A 372 -8.89 -21.39 -2.61
CA GLU A 372 -8.36 -21.88 -1.35
C GLU A 372 -8.31 -20.77 -0.30
N ASP A 373 -8.53 -21.11 0.98
CA ASP A 373 -8.51 -20.14 2.10
C ASP A 373 -7.22 -19.33 2.18
N ALA A 374 -6.08 -19.94 1.82
CA ALA A 374 -4.79 -19.27 1.78
C ALA A 374 -4.76 -18.16 0.72
N LEU A 375 -5.29 -18.41 -0.49
CA LEU A 375 -5.41 -17.40 -1.54
C LEU A 375 -6.48 -16.36 -1.18
N LEU A 376 -7.61 -16.79 -0.61
CA LEU A 376 -8.73 -15.92 -0.28
C LEU A 376 -8.32 -14.78 0.65
N GLN A 377 -7.41 -15.03 1.60
CA GLN A 377 -6.89 -14.02 2.54
C GLN A 377 -6.15 -12.85 1.85
N HIS A 378 -5.60 -13.09 0.66
CA HIS A 378 -4.89 -12.09 -0.13
C HIS A 378 -5.79 -11.34 -1.11
N VAL A 379 -7.05 -11.76 -1.27
CA VAL A 379 -7.98 -11.04 -2.15
C VAL A 379 -8.28 -9.64 -1.58
N ARG A 380 -8.09 -8.61 -2.40
CA ARG A 380 -8.40 -7.21 -2.10
C ARG A 380 -9.48 -6.66 -3.02
N TYR A 381 -10.07 -5.52 -2.64
CA TYR A 381 -11.01 -4.81 -3.50
C TYR A 381 -10.21 -4.08 -4.60
N PRO A 382 -10.56 -4.23 -5.88
CA PRO A 382 -9.70 -3.75 -6.98
C PRO A 382 -9.58 -2.23 -7.02
N GLU A 383 -8.39 -1.73 -7.37
CA GLU A 383 -8.14 -0.29 -7.41
C GLU A 383 -8.83 0.39 -8.58
N ASP A 384 -8.75 -0.14 -9.81
CA ASP A 384 -9.33 0.52 -10.99
C ASP A 384 -10.85 0.66 -10.85
N LEU A 385 -11.54 -0.40 -10.38
CA LEU A 385 -12.97 -0.33 -10.09
C LEU A 385 -13.28 0.76 -9.07
N PHE A 386 -12.51 0.85 -7.99
CA PHE A 386 -12.73 1.86 -6.98
C PHE A 386 -12.46 3.28 -7.51
N LYS A 387 -11.46 3.47 -8.39
CA LYS A 387 -11.18 4.74 -9.05
C LYS A 387 -12.36 5.18 -9.94
N VAL A 388 -12.92 4.27 -10.74
CA VAL A 388 -14.14 4.54 -11.52
C VAL A 388 -15.33 4.87 -10.61
N GLN A 389 -15.51 4.11 -9.53
CA GLN A 389 -16.60 4.30 -8.58
C GLN A 389 -16.51 5.64 -7.85
N ARG A 390 -15.33 6.04 -7.35
CA ARG A 390 -15.16 7.35 -6.68
C ARG A 390 -15.35 8.51 -7.65
N GLU A 391 -14.88 8.38 -8.89
CA GLU A 391 -15.02 9.42 -9.91
C GLU A 391 -16.49 9.66 -10.23
N LEU A 392 -17.27 8.60 -10.48
CA LEU A 392 -18.71 8.71 -10.67
C LEU A 392 -19.41 9.25 -9.42
N TYR A 393 -19.05 8.73 -8.25
CA TYR A 393 -19.72 9.09 -7.02
C TYR A 393 -19.52 10.57 -6.64
N SER A 394 -18.44 11.22 -7.12
CA SER A 394 -18.22 12.67 -7.00
C SER A 394 -19.43 13.50 -7.48
N ARG A 395 -20.21 12.96 -8.42
CA ARG A 395 -21.44 13.59 -8.95
C ARG A 395 -22.71 12.86 -8.53
N TYR A 396 -22.70 11.52 -8.61
CA TYR A 396 -23.89 10.69 -8.38
C TYR A 396 -24.23 10.47 -6.89
N HIS A 397 -23.47 11.04 -5.96
CA HIS A 397 -23.93 11.17 -4.57
C HIS A 397 -25.16 12.10 -4.47
N VAL A 398 -25.34 13.03 -5.43
CA VAL A 398 -26.54 13.88 -5.57
C VAL A 398 -27.62 13.08 -6.31
N GLN A 399 -28.62 12.61 -5.56
CA GLN A 399 -29.62 11.67 -6.08
C GLN A 399 -30.95 12.34 -6.47
N ASP A 400 -31.15 13.61 -6.12
CA ASP A 400 -32.30 14.40 -6.58
C ASP A 400 -32.01 14.98 -7.96
N ALA A 401 -32.88 14.72 -8.93
CA ALA A 401 -32.69 15.13 -10.32
C ALA A 401 -32.60 16.66 -10.53
N LEU A 402 -33.31 17.46 -9.74
CA LEU A 402 -33.25 18.93 -9.86
C LEU A 402 -31.94 19.47 -9.27
N ALA A 403 -31.51 18.95 -8.12
CA ALA A 403 -30.22 19.26 -7.52
C ALA A 403 -29.07 18.82 -8.46
N PHE A 404 -29.13 17.63 -9.02
CA PHE A 404 -28.14 17.13 -9.98
C PHE A 404 -28.06 18.00 -11.23
N TYR A 405 -29.21 18.44 -11.77
CA TYR A 405 -29.25 19.35 -12.92
C TYR A 405 -28.54 20.68 -12.65
N SER A 406 -28.66 21.20 -11.41
CA SER A 406 -27.99 22.44 -11.01
C SER A 406 -26.47 22.30 -10.84
N GLY A 407 -25.99 21.08 -10.55
CA GLY A 407 -24.57 20.76 -10.36
C GLY A 407 -23.87 21.46 -9.19
N GLN A 408 -24.61 22.14 -8.31
CA GLN A 408 -24.02 22.98 -7.24
C GLN A 408 -23.29 22.16 -6.17
N ASP A 409 -23.69 20.91 -6.01
CA ASP A 409 -23.25 20.04 -4.91
C ASP A 409 -22.23 18.99 -5.33
N PHE A 410 -21.73 19.04 -6.57
CA PHE A 410 -20.71 18.09 -7.02
C PHE A 410 -19.38 18.28 -6.29
N TRP A 411 -18.69 17.15 -6.10
CA TRP A 411 -17.36 17.08 -5.53
C TRP A 411 -16.31 16.84 -6.61
N THR A 412 -15.05 16.98 -6.22
CA THR A 412 -13.89 16.53 -6.98
C THR A 412 -13.02 15.63 -6.11
N ILE A 413 -12.22 14.78 -6.76
CA ILE A 413 -11.08 14.14 -6.12
C ILE A 413 -10.01 15.22 -5.94
N PRO A 414 -9.41 15.40 -4.75
CA PRO A 414 -8.34 16.37 -4.57
C PRO A 414 -7.10 15.95 -5.34
N ASN A 415 -6.33 16.94 -5.80
CA ASN A 415 -5.00 16.69 -6.37
C ASN A 415 -4.08 16.07 -5.32
N ASP A 416 -3.10 15.29 -5.78
CA ASP A 416 -2.07 14.73 -4.93
C ASP A 416 -1.22 15.85 -4.29
N PRO A 417 -1.26 16.01 -2.96
CA PRO A 417 -0.52 17.06 -2.28
C PRO A 417 1.01 16.89 -2.37
N THR A 418 1.51 15.70 -2.69
CA THR A 418 2.95 15.43 -2.82
C THR A 418 3.48 15.75 -4.23
N LYS A 419 2.57 15.89 -5.20
CA LYS A 419 2.85 16.13 -6.63
C LYS A 419 2.05 17.33 -7.17
N ILE A 420 1.90 18.39 -6.38
CA ILE A 420 1.04 19.54 -6.71
C ILE A 420 1.35 20.14 -8.09
N SER A 421 2.62 20.17 -8.50
CA SER A 421 3.05 20.68 -9.81
C SER A 421 2.54 19.87 -11.00
N GLU A 422 2.20 18.59 -10.80
CA GLU A 422 1.68 17.70 -11.84
C GLU A 422 0.16 17.82 -12.00
N GLY A 423 -0.53 18.33 -10.98
CA GLY A 423 -1.98 18.54 -11.00
C GLY A 423 -2.81 17.24 -11.08
N GLN A 424 -2.19 16.08 -10.84
CA GLN A 424 -2.85 14.78 -10.92
C GLN A 424 -3.70 14.52 -9.66
N PRO A 425 -4.84 13.80 -9.78
CA PRO A 425 -5.63 13.37 -8.64
C PRO A 425 -4.84 12.48 -7.67
N GLN A 426 -5.16 12.57 -6.38
CA GLN A 426 -4.60 11.67 -5.37
C GLN A 426 -5.07 10.21 -5.65
N PRO A 427 -4.16 9.22 -5.61
CA PRO A 427 -4.53 7.81 -5.74
C PRO A 427 -5.34 7.36 -4.51
N PRO A 428 -6.13 6.28 -4.62
CA PRO A 428 -6.71 5.66 -3.45
C PRO A 428 -5.62 4.94 -2.62
N TYR A 429 -5.87 4.73 -1.33
CA TYR A 429 -4.90 4.06 -0.46
C TYR A 429 -5.49 2.87 0.27
N TYR A 430 -4.82 1.71 0.17
CA TYR A 430 -5.06 0.57 1.05
C TYR A 430 -4.57 0.86 2.47
N LEU A 431 -5.50 0.83 3.43
CA LEU A 431 -5.27 1.12 4.84
C LEU A 431 -6.13 0.22 5.74
N THR A 432 -5.55 -0.31 6.81
CA THR A 432 -6.32 -0.91 7.91
C THR A 432 -6.81 0.16 8.88
N LEU A 433 -8.11 0.45 8.86
CA LEU A 433 -8.73 1.47 9.72
C LEU A 433 -10.07 1.03 10.29
N LYS A 434 -10.42 1.59 11.44
CA LYS A 434 -11.74 1.48 12.06
C LYS A 434 -12.59 2.68 11.66
N MET A 435 -13.64 2.45 10.89
CA MET A 435 -14.59 3.49 10.52
C MET A 435 -15.41 3.95 11.73
N PRO A 436 -15.81 5.23 11.79
CA PRO A 436 -16.77 5.70 12.78
C PRO A 436 -18.02 4.82 12.83
N GLY A 437 -18.52 4.51 14.03
CA GLY A 437 -19.67 3.63 14.23
C GLY A 437 -19.36 2.12 14.13
N THR A 438 -18.13 1.71 13.81
CA THR A 438 -17.71 0.30 13.85
C THR A 438 -16.90 -0.05 15.09
N THR A 439 -16.86 -1.34 15.41
CA THR A 439 -16.13 -1.89 16.56
C THR A 439 -14.79 -2.53 16.17
N LYS A 440 -14.55 -2.80 14.89
CA LYS A 440 -13.35 -3.46 14.38
C LYS A 440 -12.75 -2.65 13.23
N SER A 441 -11.41 -2.64 13.17
CA SER A 441 -10.67 -2.21 11.99
C SER A 441 -10.89 -3.19 10.85
N ALA A 442 -10.89 -2.69 9.62
CA ALA A 442 -10.92 -3.51 8.41
C ALA A 442 -9.91 -2.93 7.40
N PHE A 443 -9.26 -3.82 6.66
CA PHE A 443 -8.46 -3.41 5.52
C PHE A 443 -9.38 -2.85 4.45
N SER A 444 -9.14 -1.60 4.06
CA SER A 444 -10.03 -0.85 3.19
C SER A 444 -9.23 -0.08 2.15
N LEU A 445 -9.82 0.12 0.98
CA LEU A 445 -9.32 1.07 0.00
C LEU A 445 -10.05 2.40 0.24
N THR A 446 -9.31 3.50 0.29
CA THR A 446 -9.81 4.79 0.80
C THR A 446 -9.61 5.91 -0.20
N SER A 447 -10.48 6.92 -0.16
CA SER A 447 -10.34 8.15 -0.92
C SER A 447 -11.01 9.32 -0.20
N THR A 448 -10.65 10.53 -0.61
CA THR A 448 -11.22 11.78 -0.10
C THR A 448 -11.86 12.58 -1.23
N PHE A 449 -12.76 13.47 -0.86
CA PHE A 449 -13.43 14.38 -1.78
C PHE A 449 -13.33 15.81 -1.27
N SER A 450 -13.29 16.75 -2.20
CA SER A 450 -13.38 18.18 -1.93
C SER A 450 -14.58 18.77 -2.67
N PRO A 451 -15.24 19.82 -2.17
CA PRO A 451 -16.24 20.53 -2.96
C PRO A 451 -15.59 21.16 -4.20
N ASN A 452 -16.35 21.29 -5.29
CA ASN A 452 -15.89 22.04 -6.46
C ASN A 452 -15.31 23.42 -6.08
N ASN A 453 -14.10 23.71 -6.57
CA ASN A 453 -13.37 24.97 -6.35
C ASN A 453 -13.08 25.31 -4.88
N ARG A 454 -13.03 24.32 -3.98
CA ARG A 454 -12.62 24.50 -2.58
C ARG A 454 -11.61 23.44 -2.18
N GLN A 455 -10.76 23.78 -1.21
CA GLN A 455 -9.73 22.89 -0.67
C GLN A 455 -10.12 22.29 0.70
N THR A 456 -11.38 22.43 1.12
CA THR A 456 -11.91 21.77 2.32
C THR A 456 -12.32 20.33 2.02
N LEU A 457 -12.37 19.48 3.05
CA LEU A 457 -12.81 18.10 2.92
C LEU A 457 -14.35 18.02 2.85
N ALA A 458 -14.89 17.50 1.75
CA ALA A 458 -16.32 17.22 1.59
C ALA A 458 -16.69 15.83 2.14
N ALA A 459 -15.87 14.83 1.87
CA ALA A 459 -16.15 13.47 2.32
C ALA A 459 -14.91 12.60 2.43
N PHE A 460 -15.01 11.55 3.23
CA PHE A 460 -14.07 10.44 3.30
C PHE A 460 -14.80 9.14 2.93
N MET A 461 -14.31 8.43 1.93
CA MET A 461 -14.89 7.20 1.41
C MET A 461 -13.95 6.03 1.67
N ALA A 462 -14.50 4.92 2.14
CA ALA A 462 -13.79 3.66 2.32
C ALA A 462 -14.61 2.49 1.79
N VAL A 463 -13.98 1.62 1.01
CA VAL A 463 -14.54 0.32 0.63
C VAL A 463 -13.79 -0.78 1.36
N ASN A 464 -14.53 -1.68 2.00
CA ASN A 464 -13.92 -2.80 2.70
C ASN A 464 -13.30 -3.79 1.67
N ALA A 465 -12.00 -3.99 1.78
CA ALA A 465 -11.17 -4.84 0.93
C ALA A 465 -10.78 -6.16 1.62
N GLU A 466 -11.38 -6.48 2.75
CA GLU A 466 -11.21 -7.75 3.45
C GLU A 466 -12.20 -8.79 2.92
N PRO A 467 -11.75 -10.01 2.56
CA PRO A 467 -12.64 -11.07 2.16
C PRO A 467 -13.62 -11.39 3.30
N GLY A 468 -14.92 -11.43 2.98
CA GLY A 468 -15.95 -11.75 3.96
C GLY A 468 -17.27 -11.06 3.66
N PRO A 469 -18.23 -11.08 4.62
CA PRO A 469 -19.58 -10.54 4.40
C PRO A 469 -19.63 -9.04 4.11
N ASN A 470 -18.60 -8.29 4.51
CA ASN A 470 -18.51 -6.86 4.26
C ASN A 470 -17.63 -6.50 3.04
N TYR A 471 -17.07 -7.47 2.33
CA TYR A 471 -16.26 -7.19 1.14
C TYR A 471 -17.04 -6.33 0.13
N GLY A 472 -16.41 -5.28 -0.40
CA GLY A 472 -17.03 -4.37 -1.35
C GLY A 472 -18.05 -3.40 -0.74
N LYS A 473 -18.28 -3.46 0.57
CA LYS A 473 -19.19 -2.52 1.24
C LYS A 473 -18.54 -1.14 1.33
N ILE A 474 -19.11 -0.19 0.61
CA ILE A 474 -18.69 1.22 0.57
C ILE A 474 -19.37 2.00 1.69
N ARG A 475 -18.58 2.77 2.44
CA ARG A 475 -19.03 3.71 3.46
C ARG A 475 -18.48 5.10 3.18
N VAL A 476 -19.31 6.11 3.35
CA VAL A 476 -18.96 7.51 3.10
C VAL A 476 -19.29 8.33 4.34
N LEU A 477 -18.27 8.99 4.89
CA LEU A 477 -18.40 10.02 5.91
C LEU A 477 -18.57 11.35 5.18
N GLU A 478 -19.79 11.87 5.14
CA GLU A 478 -20.12 13.11 4.47
C GLU A 478 -20.07 14.28 5.46
N LEU A 479 -19.22 15.26 5.18
CA LEU A 479 -19.08 16.44 6.02
C LEU A 479 -20.14 17.48 5.64
N PRO A 480 -20.55 18.37 6.57
CA PRO A 480 -21.50 19.44 6.29
C PRO A 480 -21.03 20.36 5.17
N ARG A 481 -21.95 20.91 4.37
CA ARG A 481 -21.64 21.83 3.26
C ARG A 481 -20.87 23.10 3.67
N ASN A 482 -20.97 23.50 4.94
CA ASN A 482 -20.27 24.62 5.55
C ASN A 482 -19.01 24.19 6.34
N THR A 483 -18.53 22.96 6.13
CA THR A 483 -17.32 22.43 6.76
C THR A 483 -16.10 23.33 6.51
N THR A 484 -15.32 23.53 7.56
CA THR A 484 -14.01 24.21 7.54
C THR A 484 -12.86 23.22 7.68
N ILE A 485 -13.16 21.92 7.72
CA ILE A 485 -12.12 20.88 7.82
C ILE A 485 -11.23 20.96 6.58
N PRO A 486 -9.91 21.12 6.75
CA PRO A 486 -9.00 21.22 5.62
C PRO A 486 -8.95 19.88 4.86
N GLY A 487 -8.96 19.92 3.54
CA GLY A 487 -8.69 18.77 2.68
C GLY A 487 -7.18 18.57 2.47
N PRO A 488 -6.76 17.50 1.75
CA PRO A 488 -5.35 17.11 1.64
C PRO A 488 -4.40 18.24 1.19
N VAL A 489 -4.74 18.96 0.11
CA VAL A 489 -3.92 20.08 -0.41
C VAL A 489 -3.76 21.21 0.62
N GLN A 490 -4.82 21.52 1.37
CA GLN A 490 -4.75 22.56 2.39
C GLN A 490 -3.91 22.11 3.60
N VAL A 491 -4.03 20.84 3.99
CA VAL A 491 -3.20 20.26 5.05
C VAL A 491 -1.73 20.28 4.65
N GLN A 492 -1.39 19.95 3.41
CA GLN A 492 -0.02 20.06 2.90
C GLN A 492 0.53 21.46 3.09
N ASN A 493 -0.22 22.46 2.63
CA ASN A 493 0.17 23.86 2.77
C ASN A 493 0.35 24.25 4.23
N ASN A 494 -0.51 23.77 5.12
CA ASN A 494 -0.39 24.02 6.56
C ASN A 494 0.86 23.35 7.17
N ILE A 495 1.22 22.14 6.74
CA ILE A 495 2.43 21.43 7.17
C ILE A 495 3.68 22.19 6.70
N GLU A 496 3.75 22.55 5.42
CA GLU A 496 4.93 23.19 4.84
C GLU A 496 5.12 24.65 5.26
N SER A 497 4.03 25.35 5.58
CA SER A 497 4.07 26.74 6.07
C SER A 497 4.24 26.87 7.59
N ASP A 498 4.13 25.77 8.34
CA ASP A 498 4.43 25.80 9.78
C ASP A 498 5.91 26.18 9.99
N PRO A 499 6.22 27.24 10.78
CA PRO A 499 7.59 27.73 10.92
C PRO A 499 8.58 26.69 11.48
N LEU A 500 8.14 25.83 12.40
CA LEU A 500 9.00 24.82 13.00
C LEU A 500 9.29 23.69 12.01
N ILE A 501 8.25 23.24 11.30
CA ILE A 501 8.39 22.19 10.28
C ILE A 501 9.21 22.71 9.11
N SER A 502 8.90 23.90 8.58
CA SER A 502 9.61 24.52 7.47
C SER A 502 11.10 24.72 7.77
N SER A 503 11.44 25.11 9.00
CA SER A 503 12.83 25.21 9.46
C SER A 503 13.53 23.85 9.48
N GLN A 504 12.89 22.82 10.04
CA GLN A 504 13.43 21.46 10.05
C GLN A 504 13.60 20.87 8.65
N LEU A 505 12.61 21.02 7.77
CA LEU A 505 12.70 20.60 6.36
C LEU A 505 13.83 21.34 5.65
N SER A 506 13.98 22.64 5.89
CA SER A 506 15.10 23.42 5.35
C SER A 506 16.45 22.91 5.84
N LEU A 507 16.56 22.45 7.09
CA LEU A 507 17.78 21.82 7.60
C LEU A 507 18.04 20.45 6.97
N LEU A 508 17.01 19.63 6.78
CA LEU A 508 17.11 18.32 6.13
C LEU A 508 17.51 18.43 4.64
N ARG A 509 17.15 19.55 3.99
CA ARG A 509 17.53 19.85 2.59
C ARG A 509 18.94 20.45 2.45
N ARG A 510 19.60 20.83 3.56
CA ARG A 510 20.96 21.43 3.50
C ARG A 510 22.04 20.34 3.39
N GLY A 511 23.13 20.69 2.70
CA GLY A 511 24.37 19.91 2.76
C GLY A 511 24.40 18.64 1.89
N GLY A 512 23.71 18.65 0.75
CA GLY A 512 23.73 17.53 -0.20
C GLY A 512 22.79 16.38 0.19
N SER A 513 21.61 16.71 0.74
CA SER A 513 20.52 15.77 0.98
C SER A 513 19.26 16.24 0.26
N GLU A 514 18.47 15.28 -0.22
CA GLU A 514 17.16 15.49 -0.81
C GLU A 514 16.08 14.98 0.14
N VAL A 515 15.01 15.76 0.27
CA VAL A 515 13.82 15.38 1.05
C VAL A 515 12.74 14.94 0.07
N GLU A 516 12.24 13.72 0.28
CA GLU A 516 11.09 13.18 -0.44
C GLU A 516 9.91 13.09 0.51
N ILE A 517 8.79 13.70 0.14
CA ILE A 517 7.57 13.74 0.92
C ILE A 517 6.68 12.58 0.47
N GLY A 518 6.28 11.72 1.40
CA GLY A 518 5.39 10.59 1.11
C GLY A 518 3.91 10.94 1.18
N ASN A 519 3.09 9.97 0.83
CA ASN A 519 1.63 10.06 0.77
C ASN A 519 1.01 10.66 2.04
N LEU A 520 0.18 11.68 1.87
CA LEU A 520 -0.63 12.27 2.94
C LEU A 520 -1.87 11.42 3.21
N LEU A 521 -1.84 10.61 4.25
CA LEU A 521 -2.92 9.70 4.63
C LEU A 521 -3.97 10.41 5.48
N THR A 522 -5.25 10.29 5.13
CA THR A 522 -6.38 10.84 5.91
C THR A 522 -7.05 9.75 6.73
N LEU A 523 -7.15 9.91 8.05
CA LEU A 523 -7.66 8.89 8.97
C LEU A 523 -8.81 9.44 9.84
N PRO A 524 -10.02 8.84 9.83
CA PRO A 524 -11.12 9.27 10.68
C PRO A 524 -10.94 8.76 12.12
N VAL A 525 -10.28 9.56 12.96
CA VAL A 525 -9.96 9.20 14.36
C VAL A 525 -10.31 10.32 15.34
N GLY A 526 -10.56 9.97 16.59
CA GLY A 526 -10.85 10.94 17.65
C GLY A 526 -12.13 11.76 17.44
N GLY A 527 -13.01 11.32 16.52
CA GLY A 527 -14.16 12.10 16.05
C GLY A 527 -13.82 13.27 15.13
N GLY A 528 -12.59 13.35 14.61
CA GLY A 528 -12.15 14.29 13.59
C GLY A 528 -11.37 13.57 12.48
N LEU A 529 -10.43 14.28 11.84
CA LEU A 529 -9.55 13.74 10.81
C LEU A 529 -8.09 13.97 11.25
N LEU A 530 -7.34 12.87 11.32
CA LEU A 530 -5.89 12.89 11.49
C LEU A 530 -5.24 12.70 10.13
N TYR A 531 -4.33 13.59 9.78
CA TYR A 531 -3.47 13.46 8.62
C TYR A 531 -2.10 12.96 9.06
N VAL A 532 -1.52 12.01 8.33
CA VAL A 532 -0.20 11.43 8.59
C VAL A 532 0.62 11.44 7.32
N GLU A 533 1.82 12.01 7.37
CA GLU A 533 2.72 12.16 6.24
C GLU A 533 4.14 11.70 6.62
N PRO A 534 4.64 10.60 6.04
CA PRO A 534 6.03 10.19 6.22
C PRO A 534 6.96 11.05 5.36
N ILE A 535 8.12 11.41 5.92
CA ILE A 535 9.14 12.24 5.25
C ILE A 535 10.46 11.47 5.22
N TYR A 536 10.98 11.32 4.00
CA TYR A 536 12.17 10.56 3.70
C TYR A 536 13.34 11.47 3.34
N VAL A 537 14.55 11.01 3.62
CA VAL A 537 15.77 11.71 3.26
C VAL A 537 16.74 10.75 2.59
N ARG A 538 17.35 11.20 1.50
CA ARG A 538 18.47 10.55 0.83
C ARG A 538 19.60 11.54 0.57
N ALA A 539 20.81 11.06 0.34
CA ALA A 539 21.90 11.92 -0.12
C ALA A 539 21.67 12.36 -1.58
N SER A 540 22.10 13.55 -1.99
CA SER A 540 21.96 14.05 -3.37
C SER A 540 22.94 13.41 -4.37
N GLN A 541 23.61 12.33 -3.98
CA GLN A 541 24.56 11.60 -4.83
C GLN A 541 23.86 10.49 -5.61
N THR A 542 24.48 10.06 -6.71
CA THR A 542 24.07 8.87 -7.47
C THR A 542 24.09 7.64 -6.56
N ASP A 543 23.14 6.72 -6.77
CA ASP A 543 22.96 5.48 -6.00
C ASP A 543 22.58 5.69 -4.51
N SER A 544 22.02 6.85 -4.15
CA SER A 544 21.39 7.05 -2.84
C SER A 544 19.97 6.47 -2.79
N PHE A 545 19.45 6.29 -1.57
CA PHE A 545 18.14 5.68 -1.35
C PHE A 545 17.42 6.36 -0.17
N PRO A 546 16.08 6.50 -0.22
CA PRO A 546 15.30 7.21 0.78
C PRO A 546 15.12 6.41 2.08
N LEU A 547 15.43 7.04 3.21
CA LEU A 547 15.20 6.50 4.55
C LEU A 547 14.18 7.36 5.29
N LEU A 548 13.25 6.72 6.03
CA LEU A 548 12.27 7.43 6.83
C LEU A 548 12.99 8.21 7.95
N ARG A 549 12.82 9.52 8.00
CA ARG A 549 13.46 10.39 9.02
C ARG A 549 12.48 11.09 9.91
N LYS A 550 11.31 11.48 9.38
CA LYS A 550 10.30 12.22 10.12
C LYS A 550 8.91 11.74 9.76
N VAL A 551 7.96 11.99 10.65
CA VAL A 551 6.53 11.84 10.42
C VAL A 551 5.88 13.16 10.80
N ALA A 552 5.25 13.81 9.83
CA ALA A 552 4.39 14.96 10.07
C ALA A 552 2.96 14.47 10.30
N VAL A 553 2.26 15.14 11.21
CA VAL A 553 0.86 14.89 11.51
C VAL A 553 0.10 16.20 11.61
N SER A 554 -1.18 16.17 11.25
CA SER A 554 -2.08 17.31 11.43
C SER A 554 -3.44 16.86 11.95
N PHE A 555 -3.99 17.58 12.93
CA PHE A 555 -5.34 17.38 13.46
C PHE A 555 -5.98 18.73 13.76
N GLY A 556 -7.05 19.07 13.02
CA GLY A 556 -7.66 20.40 13.08
C GLY A 556 -6.64 21.48 12.69
N SER A 557 -6.39 22.44 13.59
CA SER A 557 -5.43 23.53 13.38
C SER A 557 -4.03 23.25 13.93
N ARG A 558 -3.77 22.04 14.45
CA ARG A 558 -2.49 21.69 15.07
C ARG A 558 -1.72 20.77 14.15
N THR A 559 -0.45 21.10 13.96
CA THR A 559 0.48 20.29 13.18
C THR A 559 1.74 20.05 14.01
N ALA A 560 2.34 18.88 13.86
CA ALA A 560 3.64 18.58 14.46
C ALA A 560 4.43 17.63 13.57
N MET A 561 5.75 17.67 13.69
CA MET A 561 6.66 16.75 13.02
C MET A 561 7.67 16.21 14.03
N ALA A 562 7.86 14.89 14.04
CA ALA A 562 8.82 14.23 14.92
C ALA A 562 9.45 13.00 14.24
N ASP A 563 10.38 12.31 14.91
CA ASP A 563 11.08 11.14 14.32
C ASP A 563 10.16 9.92 14.21
N THR A 564 9.11 9.86 15.03
CA THR A 564 8.13 8.76 15.04
C THR A 564 6.71 9.29 15.10
N LEU A 565 5.75 8.52 14.57
CA LEU A 565 4.33 8.84 14.64
C LEU A 565 3.87 9.07 16.08
N ASP A 566 4.28 8.21 17.03
CA ASP A 566 3.92 8.34 18.43
C ASP A 566 4.40 9.66 19.05
N GLN A 567 5.63 10.10 18.75
CA GLN A 567 6.13 11.39 19.22
C GLN A 567 5.35 12.55 18.61
N ALA A 568 5.08 12.50 17.30
CA ALA A 568 4.37 13.57 16.60
C ALA A 568 2.93 13.71 17.12
N LEU A 569 2.25 12.60 17.41
CA LEU A 569 0.92 12.60 18.04
C LEU A 569 0.95 13.16 19.47
N ARG A 570 1.97 12.82 20.27
CA ARG A 570 2.13 13.39 21.61
C ARG A 570 2.28 14.91 21.54
N SER A 571 3.07 15.43 20.61
CA SER A 571 3.24 16.89 20.41
C SER A 571 1.90 17.59 20.10
N ILE A 572 1.02 16.98 19.29
CA ILE A 572 -0.30 17.57 18.98
C ILE A 572 -1.27 17.50 20.19
N PHE A 573 -1.32 16.37 20.89
CA PHE A 573 -2.41 16.10 21.85
C PHE A 573 -2.07 16.37 23.31
N LEU A 574 -0.80 16.30 23.70
CA LEU A 574 -0.36 16.55 25.07
C LEU A 574 0.22 17.96 25.25
N GLY A 575 0.50 18.66 24.15
CA GLY A 575 1.29 19.89 24.18
C GLY A 575 2.76 19.59 24.52
N ASP A 576 3.66 20.47 24.11
CA ASP A 576 5.06 20.36 24.51
C ASP A 576 5.16 20.58 26.02
N THR A 577 5.40 19.53 26.80
CA THR A 577 5.80 19.67 28.22
C THR A 577 7.29 20.02 28.33
N GLY A 578 7.98 20.27 27.21
CA GLY A 578 9.31 20.87 27.17
C GLY A 578 9.24 22.35 26.81
N ASN A 579 9.84 23.19 27.66
CA ASN A 579 9.99 24.64 27.48
C ASN A 579 8.73 25.52 27.56
N SER A 580 8.25 25.76 28.78
CA SER A 580 7.63 27.05 29.13
C SER A 580 8.59 27.85 30.01
N ASN A 581 9.42 28.67 29.38
CA ASN A 581 9.93 29.89 29.99
C ASN A 581 8.86 30.97 29.80
N SER A 582 7.99 31.15 30.78
CA SER A 582 7.30 32.42 30.99
C SER A 582 6.94 32.56 32.47
N ASN A 583 7.59 33.52 33.11
CA ASN A 583 7.12 34.15 34.33
C ASN A 583 5.68 34.66 34.09
N GLU A 584 4.74 34.34 34.98
CA GLU A 584 4.00 35.33 35.75
C GLU A 584 3.06 34.66 36.77
N ASN A 585 2.96 35.33 37.92
CA ASN A 585 2.10 35.02 39.05
C ASN A 585 0.61 35.06 38.66
N ASP A 586 -0.15 34.05 39.09
CA ASP A 586 -1.47 34.33 39.66
C ASP A 586 -1.88 33.24 40.67
N SER A 587 -2.36 33.71 41.82
CA SER A 587 -2.88 32.90 42.92
C SER A 587 -4.36 32.65 42.71
N GLY A 588 -4.74 31.38 42.51
CA GLY A 588 -6.15 30.97 42.46
C GLY A 588 -6.34 29.57 43.00
N THR A 589 -6.92 29.47 44.19
CA THR A 589 -7.29 28.25 44.92
C THR A 589 -8.25 27.37 44.11
N VAL A 590 -7.88 26.10 43.89
CA VAL A 590 -8.78 25.07 43.35
C VAL A 590 -8.80 23.83 44.24
N VAL A 591 -10.02 23.40 44.54
CA VAL A 591 -10.43 22.29 45.39
C VAL A 591 -10.01 20.94 44.81
N LYS A 592 -9.50 20.06 45.69
CA LYS A 592 -8.92 18.73 45.42
C LYS A 592 -9.97 17.60 45.39
N PRO A 593 -9.98 16.71 44.38
CA PRO A 593 -10.51 15.34 44.46
C PRO A 593 -9.39 14.26 44.49
N PRO A 594 -9.69 12.97 44.70
CA PRO A 594 -8.93 12.08 45.58
C PRO A 594 -7.62 11.47 45.02
N SER A 595 -6.79 11.03 45.97
CA SER A 595 -5.32 10.95 45.95
C SER A 595 -4.70 9.66 45.38
N THR A 596 -5.15 9.13 44.25
CA THR A 596 -4.57 7.90 43.66
C THR A 596 -3.94 8.06 42.28
N VAL A 597 -4.15 9.20 41.59
CA VAL A 597 -3.57 9.46 40.26
C VAL A 597 -2.21 10.18 40.36
N THR A 598 -2.02 11.03 41.38
CA THR A 598 -0.80 11.83 41.56
C THR A 598 0.46 11.03 41.90
N THR A 599 0.34 9.80 42.41
CA THR A 599 1.50 8.98 42.81
C THR A 599 2.12 8.20 41.65
N LEU A 600 1.35 7.86 40.61
CA LEU A 600 1.85 7.14 39.43
C LEU A 600 2.61 8.07 38.50
N ASP A 601 2.07 9.27 38.23
CA ASP A 601 2.72 10.25 37.37
C ASP A 601 4.03 10.76 38.00
N GLN A 602 4.05 11.01 39.31
CA GLN A 602 5.27 11.34 40.05
C GLN A 602 6.32 10.22 40.03
N ALA A 603 5.89 8.95 40.04
CA ALA A 603 6.81 7.82 39.98
C ALA A 603 7.38 7.61 38.57
N LEU A 604 6.59 7.90 37.51
CA LEU A 604 7.05 7.85 36.12
C LEU A 604 8.01 9.00 35.81
N ASP A 605 7.75 10.21 36.29
CA ASP A 605 8.66 11.36 36.13
C ASP A 605 9.98 11.13 36.86
N ALA A 606 9.93 10.56 38.08
CA ALA A 606 11.12 10.18 38.83
C ALA A 606 11.94 9.10 38.11
N ALA A 607 11.29 8.14 37.45
CA ALA A 607 11.97 7.10 36.66
C ALA A 607 12.65 7.69 35.43
N THR A 608 11.97 8.56 34.68
CA THR A 608 12.54 9.24 33.50
C THR A 608 13.76 10.06 33.86
N LYS A 609 13.67 10.88 34.93
CA LYS A 609 14.78 11.70 35.40
C LYS A 609 15.96 10.86 35.90
N ALA A 610 15.70 9.78 36.63
CA ALA A 610 16.75 8.88 37.10
C ALA A 610 17.46 8.15 35.93
N TYR A 611 16.75 7.83 34.86
CA TYR A 611 17.33 7.25 33.65
C TYR A 611 18.21 8.26 32.89
N GLU A 612 17.76 9.51 32.74
CA GLU A 612 18.55 10.58 32.11
C GLU A 612 19.81 10.93 32.91
N ASP A 613 19.70 10.98 34.24
CA ASP A 613 20.84 11.17 35.14
C ASP A 613 21.86 10.02 35.01
N ALA A 614 21.39 8.77 34.89
CA ALA A 614 22.24 7.61 34.70
C ALA A 614 22.98 7.66 33.34
N GLN A 615 22.28 8.02 32.26
CA GLN A 615 22.91 8.17 30.93
C GLN A 615 23.93 9.32 30.92
N THR A 616 23.65 10.41 31.63
CA THR A 616 24.57 11.55 31.75
C THR A 616 25.81 11.19 32.56
N ALA A 617 25.65 10.45 33.68
CA ALA A 617 26.77 9.97 34.49
C ALA A 617 27.64 8.95 33.72
N LEU A 618 27.01 8.05 32.95
CA LEU A 618 27.71 7.08 32.11
C LEU A 618 28.54 7.75 31.01
N ARG A 619 28.01 8.80 30.35
CA ARG A 619 28.75 9.59 29.36
C ARG A 619 29.94 10.35 29.95
N ARG A 620 29.87 10.69 31.25
CA ARG A 620 30.96 11.35 31.99
C ARG A 620 31.95 10.36 32.61
N GLY A 621 31.70 9.05 32.49
CA GLY A 621 32.54 8.00 33.07
C GLY A 621 32.49 7.93 34.60
N ASP A 622 31.51 8.56 35.24
CA ASP A 622 31.42 8.62 36.70
C ASP A 622 30.50 7.51 37.24
N LEU A 623 31.10 6.50 37.85
CA LEU A 623 30.41 5.29 38.31
C LEU A 623 29.60 5.53 39.59
N THR A 624 29.91 6.57 40.38
CA THR A 624 29.22 6.81 41.67
C THR A 624 27.84 7.43 41.45
N PRO A 625 27.69 8.55 40.70
CA PRO A 625 26.37 9.09 40.33
C PRO A 625 25.57 8.15 39.45
N PHE A 626 26.23 7.31 38.65
CA PHE A 626 25.56 6.27 37.86
C PHE A 626 24.85 5.25 38.76
N ALA A 627 25.54 4.73 39.78
CA ALA A 627 24.97 3.78 40.72
C ALA A 627 23.82 4.40 41.55
N GLU A 628 23.94 5.68 41.93
CA GLU A 628 22.89 6.42 42.64
C GLU A 628 21.65 6.66 41.75
N ALA A 629 21.85 6.99 40.48
CA ALA A 629 20.78 7.17 39.50
C ALA A 629 20.07 5.84 39.20
N GLN A 630 20.82 4.74 39.04
CA GLN A 630 20.28 3.38 38.91
C GLN A 630 19.42 2.98 40.13
N LYS A 631 19.87 3.29 41.35
CA LYS A 631 19.09 3.03 42.56
C LYS A 631 17.78 3.82 42.59
N ARG A 632 17.82 5.12 42.27
CA ARG A 632 16.63 5.97 42.17
C ARG A 632 15.66 5.47 41.09
N LEU A 633 16.18 4.96 39.98
CA LEU A 633 15.36 4.34 38.93
C LEU A 633 14.64 3.09 39.44
N GLY A 634 15.34 2.19 40.15
CA GLY A 634 14.73 1.01 40.77
C GLY A 634 13.61 1.39 41.76
N GLU A 635 13.87 2.34 42.66
CA GLU A 635 12.87 2.81 43.63
C GLU A 635 11.65 3.47 42.96
N ALA A 636 11.84 4.17 41.85
CA ALA A 636 10.75 4.76 41.08
C ALA A 636 9.91 3.67 40.38
N LEU A 637 10.55 2.65 39.82
CA LEU A 637 9.88 1.52 39.18
C LEU A 637 9.11 0.66 40.19
N ASP A 638 9.61 0.47 41.40
CA ASP A 638 8.90 -0.22 42.48
C ASP A 638 7.62 0.54 42.89
N LYS A 639 7.68 1.88 42.93
CA LYS A 639 6.50 2.72 43.16
C LYS A 639 5.49 2.64 42.01
N VAL A 640 5.95 2.54 40.77
CA VAL A 640 5.10 2.28 39.59
C VAL A 640 4.43 0.91 39.70
N ALA A 641 5.16 -0.13 40.10
CA ALA A 641 4.63 -1.48 40.26
C ALA A 641 3.59 -1.56 41.39
N ALA A 642 3.86 -0.90 42.52
CA ALA A 642 2.93 -0.78 43.65
C ALA A 642 1.66 0.01 43.27
N ALA A 643 1.78 1.10 42.51
CA ALA A 643 0.66 1.89 42.04
C ALA A 643 -0.20 1.16 40.97
N ARG A 644 0.37 0.17 40.26
CA ARG A 644 -0.34 -0.65 39.27
C ARG A 644 -0.96 -1.94 39.84
N GLY A 645 -0.83 -2.20 41.15
CA GLY A 645 -1.45 -3.35 41.81
C GLY A 645 -0.82 -4.71 41.49
N THR A 646 0.38 -4.73 40.91
CA THR A 646 1.12 -5.98 40.61
C THR A 646 2.17 -6.23 41.68
N THR A 647 1.91 -7.19 42.56
CA THR A 647 2.94 -7.77 43.44
C THR A 647 3.90 -8.59 42.57
N ALA A 648 5.11 -8.08 42.36
CA ALA A 648 6.17 -8.82 41.69
C ALA A 648 6.69 -9.94 42.61
N SER A 649 6.42 -11.19 42.23
CA SER A 649 7.06 -12.36 42.84
C SER A 649 8.49 -12.47 42.33
N GLY A 650 9.44 -12.04 43.16
CA GLY A 650 10.80 -12.58 43.35
C GLY A 650 11.66 -12.92 42.13
N SER A 651 12.68 -12.10 41.88
CA SER A 651 13.99 -12.59 41.44
C SER A 651 15.08 -11.91 42.26
N ARG A 652 15.80 -12.71 43.04
CA ARG A 652 16.86 -12.28 43.97
C ARG A 652 18.09 -11.82 43.18
N ILE A 653 18.65 -10.68 43.59
CA ILE A 653 19.98 -10.18 43.20
C ILE A 653 21.05 -11.19 43.67
N PRO A 654 22.02 -11.60 42.84
CA PRO A 654 23.20 -12.32 43.34
C PRO A 654 24.16 -11.35 44.04
N SER A 655 24.57 -11.74 45.24
CA SER A 655 25.59 -11.08 46.06
C SER A 655 26.94 -11.01 45.35
N PHE A 656 27.53 -9.81 45.29
CA PHE A 656 28.94 -9.63 44.93
C PHE A 656 29.84 -10.19 46.03
N ALA A 657 30.50 -11.31 45.74
CA ALA A 657 31.55 -11.86 46.58
C ALA A 657 32.85 -11.05 46.42
N ARG A 658 33.44 -10.69 47.56
CA ARG A 658 34.76 -10.08 47.73
C ARG A 658 35.84 -10.90 47.01
N LEU A 659 36.70 -10.24 46.24
CA LEU A 659 38.03 -10.74 45.93
C LEU A 659 39.08 -9.82 46.56
N SER A 660 39.71 -10.40 47.58
CA SER A 660 40.87 -9.92 48.30
C SER A 660 42.07 -9.78 47.36
N THR A 661 42.83 -8.71 47.58
CA THR A 661 44.23 -8.56 47.20
C THR A 661 45.08 -9.71 47.78
N SER A 662 46.00 -10.28 47.00
CA SER A 662 47.39 -10.62 47.41
C SER A 662 48.19 -11.31 46.28
N ARG A 663 49.30 -10.66 45.93
CA ARG A 663 50.59 -11.11 45.35
C ARG A 663 50.77 -12.61 45.02
N LYS A 664 51.21 -12.89 43.79
CA LYS A 664 52.63 -13.15 43.44
C LYS A 664 52.84 -13.01 41.93
#